data_AF-A0A6A6HXF9-F1
#
_entry.id   AF-A0A6A6HXF9-F1
#
_cell.length_a   1.000
_cell.length_b   1.000
_cell.length_c   1.000
_cell.angle_alpha   90.00
_cell.angle_beta   90.00
_cell.angle_gamma   90.00
#
_symmetry.space_group_name_H-M   'P 1'
#
loop_
_entity.id
_entity.type
_entity.pdbx_description
1 polymer ?
#
loop_
_entity_poly.entity_id
_entity_poly.type
_entity_poly.pdbx_seq_one_letter_code
_entity_poly.pdbx_strand_id
1 'polypeptide(L)'
;MDAFLAFFFSFFSPSVTGSSVVGAMAPRLYQYVTGLLALQTAFGNPIASAPCPSGTPSPPGLEAGHLGAVASESDVCSHIGIELLKQGGNAADALVGTVACVGVVGMYHSGIGGGGFMIVRAPNGTYEFIDFRETAPAAAFEDMYKDNEDASLEGGLASGVPGELRGLQHLHENYGALPWSTVLLPAVKVAREGWTVNEDLVRYMDSAISSAGENATSNFLVDDIEFAIDFAPKGRLLKLNETITRKRYADTLETIALEGPDAFYSGPIAEATIRALQSANGTMTLSDLANYTAAIRKPSTITYRDYKLTACSAPSGGEVALSVLKIMEGYSGVGDPSNINLTTHRLDESMKFAYGMRAELGDPSFLPGIDAYQTSMVSAQTAAEIRSKISDTQTFNVSYYDPKGLESLETPGTSHVVTADHTGLAISLTTTVNLLFGSKLVVPETGVIMNNEMNDFSIPGTTNAFGYIPSPANYVRPGKRPLSSISPVIVEHLNSTLADAFYIAVGAAGGSRIITATIQNIMHLLDGGMTTAEALAMPRIHDQLVPAQVSFEYAFDNATTAFLSELGANVTWVAPGQSTAQGLRRLEDGMFEAAGEPRQSNSAGNAKHLECTASLRLATREHSQTRVWYPIRSVTQNTMMRRDRHKASRASKQQVNCITFLTRSRARRMTNAQHAINTGEKCHQRQTNPCSKETQYAHMPPLSIKAANAAPSHHSQA
;
A
#
# COMPACT_ATOMS: atom_id res chain seq x y z
N MET A 1 5.91 -65.69 24.39
CA MET A 1 7.31 -65.24 24.51
C MET A 1 7.36 -64.20 25.63
N ASP A 2 7.23 -64.53 26.92
CA ASP A 2 7.79 -65.62 27.77
C ASP A 2 9.16 -65.19 28.38
N ALA A 3 9.52 -65.48 29.65
CA ALA A 3 8.74 -65.86 30.85
C ALA A 3 9.69 -65.94 32.09
N PHE A 4 9.19 -65.58 33.30
CA PHE A 4 9.64 -66.08 34.63
C PHE A 4 11.07 -65.66 35.11
N LEU A 5 11.50 -65.62 36.39
CA LEU A 5 11.00 -65.88 37.78
C LEU A 5 11.63 -64.79 38.72
N ALA A 6 10.93 -64.16 39.68
CA ALA A 6 10.69 -64.53 41.11
C ALA A 6 11.92 -64.41 42.07
N PHE A 7 11.85 -64.19 43.40
CA PHE A 7 10.77 -64.20 44.44
C PHE A 7 10.88 -62.93 45.36
N PHE A 8 10.66 -62.78 46.70
CA PHE A 8 10.31 -63.69 47.84
C PHE A 8 9.77 -62.94 49.13
N PHE A 9 8.45 -62.96 49.40
CA PHE A 9 7.75 -62.77 50.73
C PHE A 9 7.88 -61.39 51.46
N SER A 10 7.08 -60.98 52.46
CA SER A 10 5.68 -61.22 52.97
C SER A 10 5.35 -60.09 53.99
N PHE A 11 4.14 -59.76 54.47
CA PHE A 11 3.17 -60.58 55.22
C PHE A 11 1.84 -59.80 55.51
N PHE A 12 0.80 -60.56 55.91
CA PHE A 12 -0.42 -60.17 56.64
C PHE A 12 -1.53 -59.29 56.01
N SER A 13 -2.72 -59.91 55.94
CA SER A 13 -4.07 -59.33 56.03
C SER A 13 -4.84 -60.15 57.09
N PRO A 14 -6.00 -59.71 57.59
CA PRO A 14 -7.19 -60.54 57.28
C PRO A 14 -8.48 -59.76 56.99
N SER A 15 -9.44 -60.46 56.38
CA SER A 15 -10.74 -59.99 55.90
C SER A 15 -11.93 -60.58 56.68
N VAL A 16 -13.10 -59.90 56.66
CA VAL A 16 -14.41 -60.45 57.10
C VAL A 16 -15.56 -59.91 56.22
N THR A 17 -16.59 -60.73 56.00
CA THR A 17 -17.90 -60.42 55.39
C THR A 17 -19.04 -60.87 56.34
N GLY A 18 -20.32 -60.55 56.19
CA GLY A 18 -21.11 -59.80 55.20
C GLY A 18 -22.62 -60.01 55.48
N SER A 19 -23.52 -59.55 54.58
CA SER A 19 -25.01 -59.71 54.69
C SER A 19 -25.66 -58.87 55.84
N SER A 20 -26.58 -57.92 55.60
CA SER A 20 -28.05 -58.00 55.30
C SER A 20 -28.91 -58.48 56.50
N VAL A 21 -30.17 -58.07 56.75
CA VAL A 21 -31.31 -57.63 55.90
C VAL A 21 -32.27 -56.65 56.67
N VAL A 22 -33.25 -56.02 55.97
CA VAL A 22 -34.56 -55.43 56.43
C VAL A 22 -34.64 -53.90 56.67
N GLY A 23 -35.66 -53.24 56.07
CA GLY A 23 -36.12 -51.87 56.36
C GLY A 23 -36.02 -50.88 55.18
N ALA A 24 -36.76 -50.99 54.07
CA ALA A 24 -38.21 -50.78 53.86
C ALA A 24 -38.65 -49.30 53.65
N MET A 25 -39.52 -49.08 52.65
CA MET A 25 -40.25 -47.84 52.27
C MET A 25 -39.49 -46.67 51.58
N ALA A 26 -39.70 -46.60 50.25
CA ALA A 26 -39.99 -45.36 49.50
C ALA A 26 -41.50 -45.38 49.11
N PRO A 27 -42.11 -44.44 48.36
CA PRO A 27 -41.60 -43.14 47.86
C PRO A 27 -42.56 -41.93 48.11
N ARG A 28 -42.07 -40.71 47.85
CA ARG A 28 -42.78 -39.44 47.50
C ARG A 28 -41.70 -38.35 47.39
N LEU A 29 -41.57 -37.49 46.38
CA LEU A 29 -42.50 -36.90 45.40
C LEU A 29 -43.55 -35.97 46.03
N TYR A 30 -43.67 -34.75 45.45
CA TYR A 30 -44.65 -33.71 45.77
C TYR A 30 -44.41 -32.85 47.04
N GLN A 31 -43.57 -31.80 46.92
CA GLN A 31 -43.68 -30.61 47.80
C GLN A 31 -43.07 -29.30 47.24
N TYR A 32 -43.48 -28.86 46.04
CA TYR A 32 -43.26 -27.48 45.56
C TYR A 32 -44.39 -26.98 44.63
N VAL A 33 -45.65 -27.03 45.11
CA VAL A 33 -46.81 -26.44 44.42
C VAL A 33 -47.77 -25.76 45.41
N THR A 34 -47.38 -24.59 45.91
CA THR A 34 -48.29 -23.59 46.53
C THR A 34 -47.62 -22.22 46.46
N GLY A 35 -47.89 -21.45 45.40
CA GLY A 35 -47.26 -20.15 45.17
C GLY A 35 -47.70 -19.46 43.88
N LEU A 36 -48.94 -19.70 43.44
CA LEU A 36 -49.42 -19.31 42.11
C LEU A 36 -50.84 -18.74 42.20
N LEU A 37 -50.98 -17.57 42.83
CA LEU A 37 -52.26 -16.85 42.93
C LEU A 37 -52.11 -15.32 43.04
N ALA A 38 -51.10 -14.76 42.36
CA ALA A 38 -50.99 -13.32 42.10
C ALA A 38 -50.00 -13.04 40.94
N LEU A 39 -50.48 -12.98 39.68
CA LEU A 39 -49.99 -12.12 38.58
C LEU A 39 -50.76 -12.40 37.25
N GLN A 40 -51.99 -11.92 37.11
CA GLN A 40 -52.72 -11.91 35.81
C GLN A 40 -53.58 -10.64 35.60
N THR A 41 -53.00 -9.45 35.81
CA THR A 41 -53.60 -8.17 35.39
C THR A 41 -52.51 -7.19 34.91
N ALA A 42 -51.80 -7.54 33.84
CA ALA A 42 -50.80 -6.67 33.20
C ALA A 42 -50.53 -7.03 31.72
N PHE A 43 -51.58 -6.99 30.88
CA PHE A 43 -51.38 -6.94 29.43
C PHE A 43 -51.03 -5.50 28.99
N GLY A 44 -50.08 -5.36 28.08
CA GLY A 44 -49.90 -4.13 27.29
C GLY A 44 -48.96 -3.09 27.87
N ASN A 45 -47.66 -3.25 27.60
CA ASN A 45 -46.74 -2.14 27.34
C ASN A 45 -45.75 -2.60 26.25
N PRO A 46 -45.35 -1.72 25.30
CA PRO A 46 -44.34 -2.06 24.31
C PRO A 46 -42.98 -2.26 24.98
N ILE A 47 -42.16 -3.16 24.44
CA ILE A 47 -40.77 -3.31 24.88
C ILE A 47 -40.03 -2.04 24.45
N ALA A 48 -39.61 -1.22 25.42
CA ALA A 48 -38.75 -0.09 25.16
C ALA A 48 -37.38 -0.59 24.66
N SER A 49 -36.89 0.00 23.58
CA SER A 49 -35.52 -0.23 23.11
C SER A 49 -34.54 0.13 24.23
N ALA A 50 -33.66 -0.82 24.60
CA ALA A 50 -32.55 -0.51 25.48
C ALA A 50 -31.72 0.62 24.86
N PRO A 51 -31.37 1.68 25.61
CA PRO A 51 -30.45 2.69 25.12
C PRO A 51 -29.11 2.05 24.76
N CYS A 52 -28.47 2.52 23.69
CA CYS A 52 -27.06 2.21 23.45
C CYS A 52 -26.24 2.57 24.70
N PRO A 53 -25.15 1.84 25.00
CA PRO A 53 -24.21 2.28 26.03
C PRO A 53 -23.76 3.71 25.68
N SER A 54 -24.03 4.66 26.57
CA SER A 54 -23.59 6.04 26.41
C SER A 54 -22.07 6.05 26.32
N GLY A 55 -21.53 6.54 25.20
CA GLY A 55 -20.09 6.51 24.94
C GLY A 55 -19.28 7.10 26.09
N THR A 56 -18.09 6.54 26.31
CA THR A 56 -17.05 7.14 27.15
C THR A 56 -16.89 8.61 26.78
N PRO A 57 -17.01 9.55 27.72
CA PRO A 57 -16.72 10.95 27.43
C PRO A 57 -15.28 11.07 26.92
N SER A 58 -15.07 11.80 25.82
CA SER A 58 -13.72 12.15 25.38
C SER A 58 -12.93 12.79 26.53
N PRO A 59 -11.61 12.60 26.61
CA PRO A 59 -10.79 13.14 27.71
C PRO A 59 -11.10 14.64 27.94
N PRO A 60 -11.53 15.02 29.16
CA PRO A 60 -12.21 16.28 29.38
C PRO A 60 -11.25 17.47 29.24
N GLY A 61 -11.44 18.24 28.17
CA GLY A 61 -10.71 19.50 27.93
C GLY A 61 -10.20 19.70 26.49
N LEU A 62 -10.17 18.65 25.65
CA LEU A 62 -9.65 18.74 24.27
C LEU A 62 -10.74 19.12 23.26
N GLU A 63 -10.56 20.24 22.57
CA GLU A 63 -11.45 20.75 21.51
C GLU A 63 -11.42 19.87 20.24
N ALA A 64 -12.12 20.30 19.19
CA ALA A 64 -12.02 19.69 17.86
C ALA A 64 -10.60 19.89 17.29
N GLY A 65 -10.15 19.01 16.38
CA GLY A 65 -8.82 19.06 15.77
C GLY A 65 -7.64 18.63 16.67
N HIS A 66 -7.70 18.79 17.99
CA HIS A 66 -6.56 18.55 18.90
C HIS A 66 -6.33 17.11 19.36
N LEU A 67 -7.34 16.22 19.27
CA LEU A 67 -7.24 14.86 19.84
C LEU A 67 -6.19 13.98 19.11
N GLY A 68 -6.11 14.15 17.79
CA GLY A 68 -5.33 13.33 16.87
C GLY A 68 -5.92 13.35 15.46
N ALA A 69 -5.20 12.73 14.53
CA ALA A 69 -5.60 12.56 13.15
C ALA A 69 -5.09 11.24 12.53
N VAL A 70 -5.75 10.85 11.44
CA VAL A 70 -5.51 9.63 10.67
C VAL A 70 -5.56 9.99 9.18
N ALA A 71 -4.61 9.52 8.37
CA ALA A 71 -4.73 9.59 6.91
C ALA A 71 -4.42 8.23 6.26
N SER A 72 -5.25 7.84 5.29
CA SER A 72 -5.11 6.60 4.52
C SER A 72 -5.78 6.73 3.15
N GLU A 73 -5.52 5.75 2.28
CA GLU A 73 -6.15 5.65 0.96
C GLU A 73 -7.67 5.38 0.97
N SER A 74 -8.28 5.18 2.13
CA SER A 74 -9.72 4.91 2.27
C SER A 74 -10.36 5.72 3.40
N ASP A 75 -11.28 6.61 3.07
CA ASP A 75 -12.07 7.40 4.03
C ASP A 75 -12.79 6.51 5.05
N VAL A 76 -13.38 5.39 4.61
CA VAL A 76 -14.02 4.41 5.51
C VAL A 76 -13.05 3.91 6.58
N CYS A 77 -11.77 3.73 6.22
CA CYS A 77 -10.75 3.26 7.14
C CYS A 77 -10.18 4.39 8.01
N SER A 78 -9.96 5.58 7.45
CA SER A 78 -9.57 6.77 8.24
C SER A 78 -10.65 7.18 9.24
N HIS A 79 -11.92 6.99 8.90
CA HIS A 79 -13.05 7.16 9.80
C HIS A 79 -13.03 6.14 10.94
N ILE A 80 -12.74 4.86 10.67
CA ILE A 80 -12.56 3.84 11.72
C ILE A 80 -11.47 4.23 12.71
N GLY A 81 -10.29 4.68 12.24
CA GLY A 81 -9.24 5.17 13.12
C GLY A 81 -9.67 6.36 13.99
N ILE A 82 -10.44 7.30 13.42
CA ILE A 82 -10.99 8.45 14.15
C ILE A 82 -12.07 8.05 15.17
N GLU A 83 -12.90 7.04 14.89
CA GLU A 83 -13.85 6.51 15.89
C GLU A 83 -13.15 5.75 17.03
N LEU A 84 -12.00 5.12 16.78
CA LEU A 84 -11.19 4.51 17.84
C LEU A 84 -10.55 5.58 18.76
N LEU A 85 -10.02 6.67 18.18
CA LEU A 85 -9.59 7.85 18.97
C LEU A 85 -10.74 8.42 19.82
N LYS A 86 -11.94 8.58 19.23
CA LYS A 86 -13.12 9.10 19.95
C LYS A 86 -13.57 8.21 21.12
N GLN A 87 -13.39 6.89 21.02
CA GLN A 87 -13.72 5.93 22.08
C GLN A 87 -12.75 5.97 23.27
N GLY A 88 -11.60 6.64 23.13
CA GLY A 88 -10.55 6.73 24.15
C GLY A 88 -9.27 5.97 23.80
N GLY A 89 -9.16 5.45 22.57
CA GLY A 89 -7.92 4.93 22.04
C GLY A 89 -6.93 6.03 21.62
N ASN A 90 -5.75 5.61 21.23
CA ASN A 90 -4.64 6.47 20.79
C ASN A 90 -4.24 6.16 19.33
N ALA A 91 -3.15 6.77 18.84
CA ALA A 91 -2.69 6.61 17.47
C ALA A 91 -2.34 5.16 17.09
N ALA A 92 -1.89 4.32 18.03
CA ALA A 92 -1.65 2.90 17.77
C ALA A 92 -2.96 2.13 17.56
N ASP A 93 -3.96 2.32 18.42
CA ASP A 93 -5.30 1.74 18.23
C ASP A 93 -5.90 2.18 16.88
N ALA A 94 -5.80 3.49 16.60
CA ALA A 94 -6.28 4.09 15.36
C ALA A 94 -5.59 3.50 14.12
N LEU A 95 -4.27 3.31 14.16
CA LEU A 95 -3.51 2.73 13.05
C LEU A 95 -3.93 1.28 12.80
N VAL A 96 -3.97 0.44 13.84
CA VAL A 96 -4.28 -0.99 13.70
C VAL A 96 -5.69 -1.19 13.13
N GLY A 97 -6.69 -0.45 13.61
CA GLY A 97 -8.05 -0.51 13.06
C GLY A 97 -8.15 0.03 11.62
N THR A 98 -7.37 1.06 11.30
CA THR A 98 -7.28 1.61 9.92
C THR A 98 -6.64 0.62 8.96
N VAL A 99 -5.50 0.03 9.31
CA VAL A 99 -4.77 -0.94 8.48
C VAL A 99 -5.58 -2.23 8.30
N ALA A 100 -6.23 -2.72 9.36
CA ALA A 100 -7.13 -3.87 9.25
C ALA A 100 -8.28 -3.62 8.24
N CYS A 101 -8.83 -2.40 8.22
CA CYS A 101 -9.82 -1.99 7.22
C CYS A 101 -9.20 -1.85 5.81
N VAL A 102 -7.97 -1.32 5.69
CA VAL A 102 -7.25 -1.25 4.40
C VAL A 102 -7.04 -2.66 3.83
N GLY A 103 -6.67 -3.65 4.65
CA GLY A 103 -6.59 -5.06 4.23
C GLY A 103 -7.94 -5.69 3.82
N VAL A 104 -9.07 -5.05 4.14
CA VAL A 104 -10.40 -5.42 3.62
C VAL A 104 -10.64 -4.81 2.23
N VAL A 105 -10.44 -3.49 2.09
CA VAL A 105 -10.93 -2.70 0.94
C VAL A 105 -9.87 -2.33 -0.09
N GLY A 106 -8.62 -2.13 0.35
CA GLY A 106 -7.39 -1.98 -0.43
C GLY A 106 -6.67 -3.33 -0.64
N MET A 107 -7.42 -4.44 -0.58
CA MET A 107 -6.89 -5.81 -0.61
C MET A 107 -6.12 -6.17 -1.90
N TYR A 108 -6.27 -5.36 -2.93
CA TYR A 108 -5.52 -5.45 -4.17
C TYR A 108 -4.04 -5.07 -3.99
N HIS A 109 -3.62 -4.48 -2.87
CA HIS A 109 -2.18 -4.24 -2.63
C HIS A 109 -1.75 -4.24 -1.15
N SER A 110 -2.58 -4.65 -0.19
CA SER A 110 -2.21 -4.71 1.25
C SER A 110 -3.11 -5.66 2.06
N GLY A 111 -2.65 -6.11 3.24
CA GLY A 111 -3.42 -6.90 4.20
C GLY A 111 -2.65 -8.08 4.79
N ILE A 112 -3.32 -8.85 5.67
CA ILE A 112 -2.66 -9.83 6.57
C ILE A 112 -1.91 -10.99 5.87
N GLY A 113 -2.10 -11.16 4.55
CA GLY A 113 -1.35 -12.10 3.73
C GLY A 113 -0.01 -11.55 3.20
N GLY A 114 0.39 -10.34 3.61
CA GLY A 114 1.69 -9.71 3.32
C GLY A 114 2.33 -9.07 4.55
N GLY A 115 2.98 -7.92 4.37
CA GLY A 115 3.86 -7.31 5.39
C GLY A 115 4.28 -5.88 5.05
N GLY A 116 5.42 -5.44 5.60
CA GLY A 116 5.88 -4.05 5.43
C GLY A 116 6.68 -3.49 6.60
N PHE A 117 6.63 -2.18 6.77
CA PHE A 117 7.47 -1.45 7.73
C PHE A 117 6.72 -0.28 8.37
N MET A 118 7.01 0.00 9.64
CA MET A 118 6.56 1.23 10.30
C MET A 118 7.62 1.87 11.18
N ILE A 119 7.62 3.20 11.20
CA ILE A 119 8.39 4.01 12.15
C ILE A 119 7.44 4.59 13.20
N VAL A 120 7.73 4.32 14.47
CA VAL A 120 6.98 4.78 15.63
C VAL A 120 7.81 5.84 16.36
N ARG A 121 7.22 7.03 16.57
CA ARG A 121 7.67 8.02 17.56
C ARG A 121 6.80 7.88 18.80
N ALA A 122 7.39 7.44 19.90
CA ALA A 122 6.70 7.35 21.18
C ALA A 122 6.54 8.75 21.85
N PRO A 123 5.58 8.94 22.77
CA PRO A 123 5.36 10.22 23.50
C PRO A 123 6.59 10.79 24.21
N ASN A 124 7.51 9.92 24.64
CA ASN A 124 8.78 10.26 25.29
C ASN A 124 9.88 10.71 24.30
N GLY A 125 9.63 10.69 22.98
CA GLY A 125 10.59 11.05 21.93
C GLY A 125 11.55 9.92 21.52
N THR A 126 11.43 8.72 22.08
CA THR A 126 12.16 7.55 21.57
C THR A 126 11.50 7.02 20.30
N TYR A 127 12.31 6.41 19.44
CA TYR A 127 11.85 5.85 18.17
C TYR A 127 12.09 4.35 18.09
N GLU A 128 11.13 3.67 17.48
CA GLU A 128 11.18 2.24 17.21
C GLU A 128 10.86 2.01 15.73
N PHE A 129 11.70 1.23 15.05
CA PHE A 129 11.44 0.76 13.70
C PHE A 129 11.03 -0.72 13.79
N ILE A 130 9.75 -0.99 13.51
CA ILE A 130 9.18 -2.33 13.45
C ILE A 130 9.23 -2.79 11.99
N ASP A 131 10.12 -3.74 11.72
CA ASP A 131 10.22 -4.46 10.45
C ASP A 131 9.35 -5.71 10.51
N PHE A 132 8.19 -5.63 9.86
CA PHE A 132 7.24 -6.72 9.68
C PHE A 132 7.19 -7.19 8.22
N ARG A 133 8.31 -7.02 7.49
CA ARG A 133 8.49 -7.52 6.13
C ARG A 133 8.55 -9.04 6.13
N GLU A 134 8.01 -9.62 5.08
CA GLU A 134 7.95 -11.04 4.87
C GLU A 134 9.34 -11.66 4.80
N THR A 135 9.49 -12.84 5.41
CA THR A 135 10.72 -13.63 5.29
C THR A 135 10.56 -14.71 4.24
N ALA A 136 11.61 -14.97 3.47
CA ALA A 136 11.67 -16.15 2.62
C ALA A 136 11.50 -17.45 3.45
N PRO A 137 10.68 -18.42 3.02
CA PRO A 137 10.51 -19.69 3.72
C PRO A 137 11.84 -20.44 3.93
N ALA A 138 11.90 -21.33 4.92
CA ALA A 138 13.09 -22.10 5.27
C ALA A 138 13.63 -22.98 4.12
N ALA A 139 12.77 -23.30 3.14
CA ALA A 139 13.11 -24.05 1.93
C ALA A 139 13.54 -23.19 0.73
N ALA A 140 13.58 -21.87 0.84
CA ALA A 140 14.02 -20.95 -0.22
C ALA A 140 15.54 -21.01 -0.44
N PHE A 141 16.02 -20.78 -1.66
CA PHE A 141 17.45 -20.84 -1.99
C PHE A 141 17.83 -19.86 -3.13
N GLU A 142 19.13 -19.58 -3.25
CA GLU A 142 19.69 -18.53 -4.12
C GLU A 142 19.17 -18.57 -5.57
N ASP A 143 19.35 -19.69 -6.27
CA ASP A 143 18.98 -19.84 -7.69
C ASP A 143 17.49 -20.18 -7.94
N MET A 144 16.57 -20.09 -6.95
CA MET A 144 15.25 -20.77 -7.04
C MET A 144 14.30 -20.26 -8.14
N TYR A 145 14.52 -19.07 -8.69
CA TYR A 145 13.74 -18.49 -9.81
C TYR A 145 14.53 -18.42 -11.13
N LYS A 146 15.78 -18.88 -11.15
CA LYS A 146 16.71 -18.68 -12.27
C LYS A 146 16.30 -19.33 -13.59
N ASP A 147 15.63 -20.48 -13.50
CA ASP A 147 15.10 -21.19 -14.67
C ASP A 147 13.62 -20.82 -14.96
N ASN A 148 12.99 -19.99 -14.11
CA ASN A 148 11.61 -19.53 -14.25
C ASN A 148 11.33 -18.29 -13.39
N GLU A 149 11.54 -17.09 -13.96
CA GLU A 149 11.33 -15.81 -13.25
C GLU A 149 9.86 -15.60 -12.88
N ASP A 150 8.90 -16.07 -13.68
CA ASP A 150 7.46 -15.92 -13.41
C ASP A 150 7.01 -16.58 -12.09
N ALA A 151 7.78 -17.52 -11.55
CA ALA A 151 7.51 -18.16 -10.25
C ALA A 151 7.79 -17.26 -9.03
N SER A 152 8.41 -16.09 -9.20
CA SER A 152 8.42 -15.04 -8.17
C SER A 152 7.22 -14.10 -8.27
N LEU A 153 6.50 -14.09 -9.39
CA LEU A 153 5.33 -13.24 -9.62
C LEU A 153 4.03 -13.91 -9.16
N GLU A 154 3.81 -15.18 -9.50
CA GLU A 154 2.52 -15.87 -9.31
C GLU A 154 2.64 -17.24 -8.62
N GLY A 155 1.57 -17.63 -7.92
CA GLY A 155 1.47 -18.92 -7.23
C GLY A 155 2.21 -19.01 -5.90
N GLY A 156 2.26 -20.22 -5.33
CA GLY A 156 2.74 -20.44 -3.96
C GLY A 156 4.25 -20.29 -3.75
N LEU A 157 5.06 -20.26 -4.81
CA LEU A 157 6.50 -19.98 -4.72
C LEU A 157 6.80 -18.49 -4.58
N ALA A 158 5.89 -17.61 -4.99
CA ALA A 158 6.07 -16.18 -4.94
C ALA A 158 5.88 -15.61 -3.51
N SER A 159 5.16 -16.32 -2.65
CA SER A 159 4.76 -15.83 -1.32
C SER A 159 5.85 -16.01 -0.25
N GLY A 160 6.31 -14.88 0.28
CA GLY A 160 7.03 -14.81 1.55
C GLY A 160 6.09 -15.03 2.74
N VAL A 161 6.65 -15.34 3.91
CA VAL A 161 5.89 -15.61 5.14
C VAL A 161 5.26 -14.31 5.67
N PRO A 162 3.92 -14.19 5.78
CA PRO A 162 3.25 -12.92 6.06
C PRO A 162 3.57 -12.33 7.45
N GLY A 163 3.91 -11.05 7.49
CA GLY A 163 4.35 -10.36 8.70
C GLY A 163 3.40 -9.31 9.27
N GLU A 164 2.45 -8.79 8.50
CA GLU A 164 1.59 -7.65 8.90
C GLU A 164 0.98 -7.84 10.29
N LEU A 165 0.40 -9.01 10.56
CA LEU A 165 -0.31 -9.25 11.80
C LEU A 165 0.60 -9.28 13.05
N ARG A 166 1.86 -9.74 12.93
CA ARG A 166 2.86 -9.58 14.01
C ARG A 166 3.31 -8.13 14.19
N GLY A 167 3.41 -7.35 13.10
CA GLY A 167 3.70 -5.92 13.15
C GLY A 167 2.62 -5.15 13.91
N LEU A 168 1.36 -5.38 13.56
CA LEU A 168 0.20 -4.78 14.22
C LEU A 168 0.03 -5.27 15.68
N GLN A 169 0.31 -6.55 15.95
CA GLN A 169 0.35 -7.09 17.32
C GLN A 169 1.38 -6.34 18.19
N HIS A 170 2.65 -6.28 17.76
CA HIS A 170 3.72 -5.63 18.53
C HIS A 170 3.40 -4.16 18.80
N LEU A 171 2.88 -3.44 17.80
CA LEU A 171 2.43 -2.06 17.97
C LEU A 171 1.32 -1.96 19.03
N HIS A 172 0.28 -2.81 18.95
CA HIS A 172 -0.84 -2.77 19.88
C HIS A 172 -0.45 -3.18 21.31
N GLU A 173 0.43 -4.17 21.47
CA GLU A 173 0.87 -4.65 22.78
C GLU A 173 1.78 -3.65 23.52
N ASN A 174 2.58 -2.86 22.79
CA ASN A 174 3.49 -1.88 23.38
C ASN A 174 2.89 -0.47 23.48
N TYR A 175 1.93 -0.11 22.61
CA TYR A 175 1.41 1.26 22.50
C TYR A 175 -0.12 1.39 22.52
N GLY A 176 -0.90 0.32 22.32
CA GLY A 176 -2.37 0.40 22.28
C GLY A 176 -3.01 0.68 23.65
N ALA A 177 -4.22 1.25 23.64
CA ALA A 177 -5.00 1.57 24.84
C ALA A 177 -6.39 0.90 24.86
N LEU A 178 -6.87 0.38 23.72
CA LEU A 178 -8.14 -0.34 23.62
C LEU A 178 -7.94 -1.87 23.67
N PRO A 179 -9.01 -2.66 23.85
CA PRO A 179 -8.96 -4.10 23.62
C PRO A 179 -8.77 -4.43 22.13
N TRP A 180 -7.91 -5.40 21.82
CA TRP A 180 -7.64 -5.87 20.44
C TRP A 180 -8.91 -6.15 19.61
N SER A 181 -9.91 -6.77 20.24
CA SER A 181 -11.21 -7.03 19.61
C SER A 181 -11.97 -5.75 19.24
N THR A 182 -11.96 -4.72 20.10
CA THR A 182 -12.54 -3.40 19.82
C THR A 182 -11.89 -2.73 18.62
N VAL A 183 -10.59 -2.95 18.42
CA VAL A 183 -9.81 -2.35 17.33
C VAL A 183 -10.06 -3.06 15.98
N LEU A 184 -10.19 -4.40 15.96
CA LEU A 184 -10.39 -5.15 14.72
C LEU A 184 -11.86 -5.33 14.27
N LEU A 185 -12.83 -5.39 15.19
CA LEU A 185 -14.24 -5.61 14.85
C LEU A 185 -14.85 -4.58 13.86
N PRO A 186 -14.42 -3.30 13.80
CA PRO A 186 -14.84 -2.39 12.72
C PRO A 186 -14.48 -2.89 11.32
N ALA A 187 -13.29 -3.49 11.13
CA ALA A 187 -12.88 -4.06 9.84
C ALA A 187 -13.67 -5.33 9.50
N VAL A 188 -13.92 -6.21 10.48
CA VAL A 188 -14.82 -7.37 10.36
C VAL A 188 -16.18 -6.94 9.82
N LYS A 189 -16.75 -5.86 10.36
CA LYS A 189 -18.03 -5.32 9.92
C LYS A 189 -18.01 -4.90 8.45
N VAL A 190 -17.00 -4.12 8.02
CA VAL A 190 -16.85 -3.69 6.61
C VAL A 190 -16.73 -4.89 5.68
N ALA A 191 -15.99 -5.93 6.06
CA ALA A 191 -15.83 -7.14 5.25
C ALA A 191 -17.14 -7.97 5.13
N ARG A 192 -17.92 -8.05 6.22
CA ARG A 192 -19.13 -8.89 6.31
C ARG A 192 -20.39 -8.24 5.73
N GLU A 193 -20.63 -6.97 6.07
CA GLU A 193 -21.77 -6.18 5.56
C GLU A 193 -21.50 -5.64 4.15
N GLY A 194 -20.22 -5.36 3.84
CA GLY A 194 -19.76 -4.89 2.53
C GLY A 194 -19.62 -3.39 2.40
N TRP A 195 -19.04 -2.96 1.29
CA TRP A 195 -18.88 -1.56 0.93
C TRP A 195 -19.18 -1.32 -0.55
N THR A 196 -19.29 -0.04 -0.93
CA THR A 196 -19.56 0.37 -2.31
C THR A 196 -18.31 0.26 -3.17
N VAL A 197 -18.41 -0.45 -4.30
CA VAL A 197 -17.38 -0.46 -5.34
C VAL A 197 -17.25 0.95 -5.94
N ASN A 198 -16.06 1.52 -5.77
CA ASN A 198 -15.68 2.89 -6.12
C ASN A 198 -14.75 2.92 -7.35
N GLU A 199 -14.45 4.13 -7.83
CA GLU A 199 -13.60 4.40 -8.99
C GLU A 199 -12.17 3.86 -8.84
N ASP A 200 -11.61 3.87 -7.63
CA ASP A 200 -10.27 3.34 -7.37
C ASP A 200 -10.25 1.80 -7.49
N LEU A 201 -11.20 1.11 -6.85
CA LEU A 201 -11.32 -0.36 -6.93
C LEU A 201 -11.57 -0.82 -8.38
N VAL A 202 -12.38 -0.10 -9.16
CA VAL A 202 -12.55 -0.39 -10.60
C VAL A 202 -11.21 -0.23 -11.34
N ARG A 203 -10.48 0.88 -11.12
CA ARG A 203 -9.17 1.11 -11.73
C ARG A 203 -8.15 0.02 -11.38
N TYR A 204 -8.08 -0.42 -10.12
CA TYR A 204 -7.13 -1.45 -9.71
C TYR A 204 -7.51 -2.85 -10.23
N MET A 205 -8.79 -3.20 -10.32
CA MET A 205 -9.23 -4.42 -11.01
C MET A 205 -8.86 -4.38 -12.51
N ASP A 206 -9.22 -3.30 -13.22
CA ASP A 206 -8.90 -3.14 -14.65
C ASP A 206 -7.37 -3.19 -14.88
N SER A 207 -6.57 -2.58 -14.00
CA SER A 207 -5.10 -2.60 -14.05
C SER A 207 -4.51 -3.99 -13.82
N ALA A 208 -5.04 -4.76 -12.86
CA ALA A 208 -4.56 -6.11 -12.54
C ALA A 208 -4.91 -7.16 -13.61
N ILE A 209 -5.97 -6.90 -14.39
CA ILE A 209 -6.34 -7.72 -15.55
C ILE A 209 -5.52 -7.32 -16.78
N SER A 210 -5.32 -6.02 -16.99
CA SER A 210 -4.55 -5.50 -18.14
C SER A 210 -3.06 -5.87 -18.09
N SER A 211 -2.49 -6.04 -16.88
CA SER A 211 -1.09 -6.45 -16.71
C SER A 211 -0.79 -7.88 -17.15
N ALA A 212 -1.79 -8.72 -17.42
CA ALA A 212 -1.61 -10.05 -18.03
C ALA A 212 -1.20 -10.00 -19.52
N GLY A 213 -1.21 -8.81 -20.14
CA GLY A 213 -0.69 -8.57 -21.50
C GLY A 213 -1.72 -8.72 -22.61
N GLU A 214 -1.40 -8.20 -23.81
CA GLU A 214 -2.36 -8.02 -24.92
C GLU A 214 -2.99 -9.32 -25.48
N ASN A 215 -2.50 -10.49 -25.08
CA ASN A 215 -3.02 -11.79 -25.49
C ASN A 215 -3.75 -12.55 -24.35
N ALA A 216 -3.85 -11.98 -23.14
CA ALA A 216 -4.52 -12.64 -22.02
C ALA A 216 -6.04 -12.66 -22.23
N THR A 217 -6.59 -13.83 -22.57
CA THR A 217 -8.03 -14.05 -22.67
C THR A 217 -8.69 -14.42 -21.33
N SER A 218 -7.90 -14.60 -20.27
CA SER A 218 -8.33 -14.99 -18.92
C SER A 218 -8.31 -13.81 -17.95
N ASN A 219 -9.41 -13.61 -17.25
CA ASN A 219 -9.56 -12.63 -16.18
C ASN A 219 -9.65 -13.37 -14.86
N PHE A 220 -8.55 -13.46 -14.10
CA PHE A 220 -8.50 -14.27 -12.87
C PHE A 220 -9.56 -13.85 -11.83
N LEU A 221 -9.95 -12.57 -11.77
CA LEU A 221 -11.02 -12.08 -10.90
C LEU A 221 -12.45 -12.56 -11.28
N VAL A 222 -12.58 -13.30 -12.39
CA VAL A 222 -13.84 -13.91 -12.89
C VAL A 222 -13.69 -15.42 -13.14
N ASP A 223 -12.53 -15.84 -13.66
CA ASP A 223 -12.27 -17.21 -14.12
C ASP A 223 -11.68 -18.11 -13.01
N ASP A 224 -10.99 -17.54 -12.02
CA ASP A 224 -10.69 -18.24 -10.77
C ASP A 224 -11.92 -18.15 -9.85
N ILE A 225 -12.46 -19.31 -9.48
CA ILE A 225 -13.63 -19.43 -8.61
C ILE A 225 -13.41 -18.76 -7.25
N GLU A 226 -12.19 -18.79 -6.72
CA GLU A 226 -11.89 -18.32 -5.37
C GLU A 226 -11.84 -16.79 -5.29
N PHE A 227 -11.38 -16.11 -6.35
CA PHE A 227 -11.58 -14.66 -6.50
C PHE A 227 -13.02 -14.33 -6.92
N ALA A 228 -13.62 -15.10 -7.82
CA ALA A 228 -14.95 -14.81 -8.35
C ALA A 228 -16.06 -14.79 -7.29
N ILE A 229 -15.91 -15.50 -6.17
CA ILE A 229 -16.81 -15.44 -5.00
C ILE A 229 -16.93 -14.00 -4.44
N ASP A 230 -15.83 -13.26 -4.36
CA ASP A 230 -15.79 -11.90 -3.80
C ASP A 230 -15.94 -10.84 -4.91
N PHE A 231 -15.22 -10.99 -6.04
CA PHE A 231 -15.11 -9.97 -7.09
C PHE A 231 -16.08 -10.14 -8.26
N ALA A 232 -16.59 -11.35 -8.51
CA ALA A 232 -17.49 -11.65 -9.62
C ALA A 232 -18.74 -12.50 -9.30
N PRO A 233 -19.44 -12.33 -8.14
CA PRO A 233 -20.52 -13.22 -7.68
C PRO A 233 -21.80 -13.22 -8.55
N LYS A 234 -21.77 -12.51 -9.69
CA LYS A 234 -22.83 -12.44 -10.70
C LYS A 234 -22.40 -13.07 -12.05
N GLY A 235 -21.32 -13.84 -12.07
CA GLY A 235 -20.70 -14.37 -13.30
C GLY A 235 -20.02 -13.28 -14.15
N ARG A 236 -19.63 -12.18 -13.50
CA ARG A 236 -18.96 -11.00 -14.06
C ARG A 236 -18.42 -10.15 -12.92
N LEU A 237 -17.36 -9.39 -13.17
CA LEU A 237 -16.87 -8.36 -12.24
C LEU A 237 -18.01 -7.48 -11.71
N LEU A 238 -17.92 -7.14 -10.43
CA LEU A 238 -18.70 -6.06 -9.83
C LEU A 238 -18.36 -4.71 -10.48
N LYS A 239 -19.35 -3.83 -10.54
CA LYS A 239 -19.23 -2.51 -11.19
C LYS A 239 -19.37 -1.39 -10.17
N LEU A 240 -18.93 -0.19 -10.56
CA LEU A 240 -19.12 1.04 -9.82
C LEU A 240 -20.56 1.17 -9.27
N ASN A 241 -20.69 1.51 -7.98
CA ASN A 241 -21.94 1.56 -7.20
C ASN A 241 -22.63 0.20 -6.90
N GLU A 242 -22.04 -0.95 -7.23
CA GLU A 242 -22.47 -2.24 -6.66
C GLU A 242 -21.79 -2.48 -5.30
N THR A 243 -22.40 -3.32 -4.44
CA THR A 243 -21.78 -3.73 -3.16
C THR A 243 -20.84 -4.92 -3.37
N ILE A 244 -19.65 -4.85 -2.79
CA ILE A 244 -18.71 -5.97 -2.62
C ILE A 244 -18.70 -6.42 -1.14
N THR A 245 -18.52 -7.72 -0.89
CA THR A 245 -18.38 -8.31 0.45
C THR A 245 -17.28 -9.37 0.41
N ARG A 246 -16.47 -9.50 1.46
CA ARG A 246 -15.44 -10.54 1.59
C ARG A 246 -15.70 -11.38 2.84
N LYS A 247 -16.72 -12.23 2.78
CA LYS A 247 -17.32 -12.84 4.00
C LYS A 247 -16.38 -13.82 4.70
N ARG A 248 -15.69 -14.69 3.94
CA ARG A 248 -14.64 -15.59 4.46
C ARG A 248 -13.52 -14.82 5.18
N TYR A 249 -13.14 -13.67 4.62
CA TYR A 249 -12.14 -12.78 5.22
C TYR A 249 -12.66 -12.07 6.47
N ALA A 250 -13.94 -11.72 6.51
CA ALA A 250 -14.60 -11.21 7.72
C ALA A 250 -14.61 -12.26 8.85
N ASP A 251 -14.94 -13.51 8.52
CA ASP A 251 -14.95 -14.62 9.48
C ASP A 251 -13.52 -14.87 10.02
N THR A 252 -12.51 -14.80 9.14
CA THR A 252 -11.08 -14.89 9.49
C THR A 252 -10.63 -13.75 10.41
N LEU A 253 -10.99 -12.51 10.09
CA LEU A 253 -10.71 -11.34 10.95
C LEU A 253 -11.47 -11.41 12.28
N GLU A 254 -12.67 -12.01 12.32
CA GLU A 254 -13.42 -12.20 13.57
C GLU A 254 -12.75 -13.21 14.50
N THR A 255 -12.26 -14.34 13.96
CA THR A 255 -11.41 -15.28 14.71
C THR A 255 -10.16 -14.57 15.25
N ILE A 256 -9.44 -13.81 14.41
CA ILE A 256 -8.23 -13.06 14.84
C ILE A 256 -8.56 -11.99 15.88
N ALA A 257 -9.74 -11.36 15.83
CA ALA A 257 -10.19 -10.38 16.81
C ALA A 257 -10.57 -11.00 18.16
N LEU A 258 -11.10 -12.23 18.18
CA LEU A 258 -11.62 -12.90 19.38
C LEU A 258 -10.62 -13.85 20.04
N GLU A 259 -9.79 -14.53 19.25
CA GLU A 259 -8.80 -15.53 19.70
C GLU A 259 -7.37 -14.98 19.67
N GLY A 260 -7.14 -13.86 18.98
CA GLY A 260 -5.87 -13.14 18.92
C GLY A 260 -4.99 -13.49 17.70
N PRO A 261 -3.83 -12.81 17.55
CA PRO A 261 -2.94 -12.95 16.39
C PRO A 261 -2.45 -14.38 16.10
N ASP A 262 -2.25 -15.20 17.13
CA ASP A 262 -1.75 -16.58 16.98
C ASP A 262 -2.71 -17.50 16.20
N ALA A 263 -3.99 -17.13 16.10
CA ALA A 263 -4.97 -17.87 15.31
C ALA A 263 -4.69 -17.83 13.79
N PHE A 264 -3.91 -16.85 13.30
CA PHE A 264 -3.44 -16.80 11.91
C PHE A 264 -2.19 -17.65 11.69
N TYR A 265 -1.28 -17.66 12.66
CA TYR A 265 0.03 -18.32 12.58
C TYR A 265 0.02 -19.79 13.02
N SER A 266 -1.09 -20.26 13.57
CA SER A 266 -1.29 -21.65 14.01
C SER A 266 -2.73 -22.12 13.78
N GLY A 267 -2.98 -23.43 13.87
CA GLY A 267 -4.33 -23.99 13.77
C GLY A 267 -4.99 -23.83 12.39
N PRO A 268 -6.33 -23.81 12.30
CA PRO A 268 -7.05 -24.01 11.04
C PRO A 268 -6.76 -22.99 9.92
N ILE A 269 -6.49 -21.72 10.26
CA ILE A 269 -6.15 -20.68 9.27
C ILE A 269 -4.76 -20.95 8.70
N ALA A 270 -3.77 -21.22 9.55
CA ALA A 270 -2.42 -21.59 9.10
C ALA A 270 -2.44 -22.87 8.25
N GLU A 271 -3.22 -23.88 8.65
CA GLU A 271 -3.38 -25.11 7.87
C GLU A 271 -4.03 -24.86 6.50
N ALA A 272 -5.03 -23.99 6.40
CA ALA A 272 -5.64 -23.59 5.12
C ALA A 272 -4.64 -22.84 4.22
N THR A 273 -3.93 -21.86 4.77
CA THR A 273 -2.91 -21.09 4.05
C THR A 273 -1.82 -22.00 3.48
N ILE A 274 -1.29 -22.93 4.28
CA ILE A 274 -0.25 -23.86 3.81
C ILE A 274 -0.79 -24.87 2.79
N ARG A 275 -2.03 -25.37 2.93
CA ARG A 275 -2.68 -26.21 1.90
C ARG A 275 -2.81 -25.48 0.56
N ALA A 276 -3.25 -24.22 0.59
CA ALA A 276 -3.44 -23.40 -0.62
C ALA A 276 -2.09 -23.13 -1.32
N LEU A 277 -1.09 -22.65 -0.57
CA LEU A 277 0.25 -22.38 -1.09
C LEU A 277 0.89 -23.64 -1.70
N GLN A 278 0.87 -24.78 -1.00
CA GLN A 278 1.49 -26.02 -1.49
C GLN A 278 0.74 -26.61 -2.70
N SER A 279 -0.58 -26.43 -2.78
CA SER A 279 -1.38 -26.81 -3.97
C SER A 279 -1.00 -25.98 -5.20
N ALA A 280 -0.53 -24.74 -4.99
CA ALA A 280 0.02 -23.85 -6.01
C ALA A 280 1.57 -23.90 -6.08
N ASN A 281 2.16 -25.08 -5.86
CA ASN A 281 3.61 -25.36 -5.96
C ASN A 281 4.51 -24.66 -4.91
N GLY A 282 3.94 -24.01 -3.89
CA GLY A 282 4.68 -23.32 -2.84
C GLY A 282 5.41 -24.24 -1.86
N THR A 283 6.50 -23.73 -1.28
CA THR A 283 7.39 -24.46 -0.36
C THR A 283 7.22 -24.10 1.11
N MET A 284 6.38 -23.12 1.44
CA MET A 284 6.10 -22.69 2.81
C MET A 284 5.46 -23.83 3.63
N THR A 285 5.77 -23.87 4.93
CA THR A 285 5.28 -24.87 5.89
C THR A 285 4.64 -24.22 7.12
N LEU A 286 3.90 -25.01 7.92
CA LEU A 286 3.37 -24.56 9.20
C LEU A 286 4.47 -24.07 10.15
N SER A 287 5.68 -24.63 10.06
CA SER A 287 6.84 -24.19 10.83
C SER A 287 7.33 -22.81 10.42
N ASP A 288 7.15 -22.39 9.16
CA ASP A 288 7.54 -21.05 8.71
C ASP A 288 6.61 -19.99 9.32
N LEU A 289 5.29 -20.22 9.26
CA LEU A 289 4.29 -19.37 9.91
C LEU A 289 4.50 -19.30 11.43
N ALA A 290 4.63 -20.45 12.09
CA ALA A 290 4.75 -20.51 13.55
C ALA A 290 6.04 -19.89 14.11
N ASN A 291 7.11 -19.83 13.32
CA ASN A 291 8.38 -19.19 13.72
C ASN A 291 8.52 -17.73 13.26
N TYR A 292 7.55 -17.17 12.52
CA TYR A 292 7.63 -15.79 12.06
C TYR A 292 7.60 -14.79 13.23
N THR A 293 8.52 -13.83 13.20
CA THR A 293 8.61 -12.72 14.15
C THR A 293 8.93 -11.41 13.42
N ALA A 294 8.30 -10.31 13.84
CA ALA A 294 8.71 -8.98 13.42
C ALA A 294 10.08 -8.64 14.03
N ALA A 295 10.95 -7.97 13.28
CA ALA A 295 12.27 -7.56 13.74
C ALA A 295 12.23 -6.10 14.23
N ILE A 296 12.71 -5.83 15.43
CA ILE A 296 12.87 -4.47 15.93
C ILE A 296 14.27 -3.98 15.57
N ARG A 297 14.34 -2.91 14.76
CA ARG A 297 15.59 -2.38 14.21
C ARG A 297 15.87 -0.97 14.71
N LYS A 298 17.13 -0.56 14.60
CA LYS A 298 17.55 0.83 14.85
C LYS A 298 17.10 1.70 13.68
N PRO A 299 16.33 2.78 13.90
CA PRO A 299 15.94 3.71 12.83
C PRO A 299 17.12 4.57 12.37
N SER A 300 17.02 5.09 11.13
CA SER A 300 17.96 6.08 10.61
C SER A 300 17.52 7.50 10.98
N THR A 301 18.46 8.44 11.05
CA THR A 301 18.15 9.83 11.42
C THR A 301 19.19 10.82 10.88
N ILE A 302 18.71 11.95 10.34
CA ILE A 302 19.52 13.10 9.92
C ILE A 302 19.00 14.40 10.56
N THR A 303 19.82 15.46 10.51
CA THR A 303 19.27 16.83 10.44
C THR A 303 18.92 17.16 9.00
N TYR A 304 17.89 17.98 8.81
CA TYR A 304 17.59 18.70 7.58
C TYR A 304 17.20 20.13 7.98
N ARG A 305 18.13 21.08 7.85
CA ARG A 305 17.95 22.46 8.35
C ARG A 305 17.63 22.44 9.86
N ASP A 306 16.61 23.16 10.31
CA ASP A 306 16.14 23.22 11.70
C ASP A 306 15.32 21.98 12.14
N TYR A 307 15.26 20.94 11.31
CA TYR A 307 14.48 19.73 11.57
C TYR A 307 15.36 18.49 11.77
N LYS A 308 14.87 17.55 12.59
CA LYS A 308 15.34 16.17 12.72
C LYS A 308 14.39 15.30 11.91
N LEU A 309 14.92 14.49 10.99
CA LEU A 309 14.14 13.54 10.20
C LEU A 309 14.55 12.14 10.61
N THR A 310 13.58 11.30 10.94
CA THR A 310 13.78 9.91 11.35
C THR A 310 12.96 8.98 10.47
N ALA A 311 13.59 7.91 9.99
CA ALA A 311 13.02 6.96 9.04
C ALA A 311 13.40 5.51 9.40
N CYS A 312 12.74 4.55 8.74
CA CYS A 312 13.20 3.16 8.73
C CYS A 312 14.60 3.05 8.09
N SER A 313 15.38 2.07 8.56
CA SER A 313 16.67 1.67 7.97
C SER A 313 16.48 0.45 7.05
N ALA A 314 17.54 -0.11 6.47
CA ALA A 314 17.45 -1.30 5.64
C ALA A 314 16.75 -2.48 6.38
N PRO A 315 15.95 -3.32 5.70
CA PRO A 315 15.75 -3.38 4.25
C PRO A 315 14.73 -2.38 3.68
N SER A 316 14.28 -1.37 4.42
CA SER A 316 13.49 -0.25 3.88
C SER A 316 14.36 0.76 3.10
N GLY A 317 13.74 1.46 2.14
CA GLY A 317 14.34 2.55 1.36
C GLY A 317 14.50 3.87 2.11
N GLY A 318 14.26 3.93 3.43
CA GLY A 318 14.38 5.16 4.22
C GLY A 318 15.75 5.82 4.17
N GLU A 319 16.84 5.04 4.12
CA GLU A 319 18.21 5.56 3.93
C GLU A 319 18.38 6.29 2.59
N VAL A 320 17.70 5.83 1.53
CA VAL A 320 17.70 6.48 0.21
C VAL A 320 17.02 7.85 0.31
N ALA A 321 15.83 7.91 0.93
CA ALA A 321 15.09 9.15 1.12
C ALA A 321 15.87 10.16 1.98
N LEU A 322 16.45 9.72 3.10
CA LEU A 322 17.28 10.57 3.95
C LEU A 322 18.58 10.99 3.27
N SER A 323 19.20 10.15 2.43
CA SER A 323 20.41 10.52 1.69
C SER A 323 20.12 11.63 0.67
N VAL A 324 19.05 11.54 -0.14
CA VAL A 324 18.64 12.62 -1.06
C VAL A 324 18.39 13.92 -0.31
N LEU A 325 17.65 13.87 0.81
CA LEU A 325 17.40 15.05 1.63
C LEU A 325 18.71 15.60 2.22
N LYS A 326 19.65 14.76 2.67
CA LYS A 326 20.93 15.23 3.20
C LYS A 326 21.85 15.84 2.13
N ILE A 327 21.73 15.40 0.87
CA ILE A 327 22.34 16.05 -0.29
C ILE A 327 21.67 17.42 -0.53
N MET A 328 20.34 17.49 -0.54
CA MET A 328 19.59 18.73 -0.79
C MET A 328 19.68 19.79 0.31
N GLU A 329 19.93 19.40 1.58
CA GLU A 329 20.13 20.33 2.71
C GLU A 329 21.20 21.39 2.41
N GLY A 330 22.27 20.99 1.71
CA GLY A 330 23.42 21.85 1.39
C GLY A 330 23.22 22.83 0.23
N TYR A 331 22.04 22.86 -0.40
CA TYR A 331 21.71 23.88 -1.41
C TYR A 331 20.84 24.98 -0.80
N SER A 332 21.18 26.23 -1.10
CA SER A 332 20.37 27.41 -0.81
C SER A 332 19.30 27.63 -1.90
N GLY A 333 18.21 28.30 -1.56
CA GLY A 333 17.15 28.66 -2.50
C GLY A 333 16.23 27.51 -2.94
N VAL A 334 16.35 26.33 -2.32
CA VAL A 334 15.32 25.29 -2.42
C VAL A 334 14.00 25.86 -1.90
N GLY A 335 12.89 25.58 -2.59
CA GLY A 335 11.57 26.16 -2.29
C GLY A 335 11.30 27.53 -2.92
N ASP A 336 12.33 28.28 -3.34
CA ASP A 336 12.16 29.55 -4.05
C ASP A 336 11.70 29.31 -5.51
N PRO A 337 10.54 29.83 -5.94
CA PRO A 337 10.05 29.65 -7.31
C PRO A 337 11.00 30.17 -8.40
N SER A 338 11.90 31.11 -8.09
CA SER A 338 12.91 31.59 -9.04
C SER A 338 14.03 30.58 -9.31
N ASN A 339 14.24 29.61 -8.42
CA ASN A 339 15.25 28.56 -8.52
C ASN A 339 14.66 27.19 -8.92
N ILE A 340 13.38 27.11 -9.30
CA ILE A 340 12.67 25.83 -9.50
C ILE A 340 13.40 24.90 -10.48
N ASN A 341 13.77 25.39 -11.67
CA ASN A 341 14.52 24.63 -12.68
C ASN A 341 15.78 23.95 -12.13
N LEU A 342 16.60 24.70 -11.39
CA LEU A 342 17.86 24.21 -10.85
C LEU A 342 17.65 23.33 -9.61
N THR A 343 16.58 23.57 -8.86
CA THR A 343 16.16 22.74 -7.72
C THR A 343 15.67 21.37 -8.19
N THR A 344 14.86 21.31 -9.26
CA THR A 344 14.40 20.07 -9.88
C THR A 344 15.56 19.28 -10.48
N HIS A 345 16.50 19.93 -11.18
CA HIS A 345 17.72 19.26 -11.68
C HIS A 345 18.59 18.70 -10.56
N ARG A 346 18.90 19.49 -9.52
CA ARG A 346 19.69 19.01 -8.37
C ARG A 346 18.99 17.89 -7.61
N LEU A 347 17.66 17.91 -7.54
CA LEU A 347 16.87 16.84 -6.93
C LEU A 347 17.00 15.54 -7.74
N ASP A 348 16.87 15.61 -9.06
CA ASP A 348 17.05 14.49 -9.99
C ASP A 348 18.46 13.87 -9.90
N GLU A 349 19.50 14.70 -9.96
CA GLU A 349 20.89 14.28 -9.75
C GLU A 349 21.11 13.63 -8.37
N SER A 350 20.47 14.16 -7.32
CA SER A 350 20.55 13.60 -5.97
C SER A 350 19.84 12.26 -5.85
N MET A 351 18.68 12.09 -6.52
CA MET A 351 17.97 10.80 -6.62
C MET A 351 18.86 9.76 -7.29
N LYS A 352 19.43 10.06 -8.47
CA LYS A 352 20.34 9.16 -9.21
C LYS A 352 21.51 8.67 -8.36
N PHE A 353 22.17 9.56 -7.61
CA PHE A 353 23.24 9.15 -6.67
C PHE A 353 22.75 8.29 -5.51
N ALA A 354 21.60 8.60 -4.92
CA ALA A 354 21.06 7.82 -3.81
C ALA A 354 20.57 6.42 -4.24
N TYR A 355 20.01 6.29 -5.44
CA TYR A 355 19.65 4.99 -6.04
C TYR A 355 20.88 4.16 -6.43
N GLY A 356 21.98 4.79 -6.85
CA GLY A 356 23.28 4.09 -7.02
C GLY A 356 23.79 3.48 -5.71
N MET A 357 23.51 4.11 -4.56
CA MET A 357 23.80 3.53 -3.24
C MET A 357 22.74 2.51 -2.76
N ARG A 358 21.48 2.62 -3.20
CA ARG A 358 20.40 1.65 -2.88
C ARG A 358 20.80 0.22 -3.24
N ALA A 359 21.53 0.03 -4.34
CA ALA A 359 21.84 -1.29 -4.88
C ALA A 359 22.75 -2.16 -3.98
N GLU A 360 23.39 -1.60 -2.94
CA GLU A 360 24.13 -2.39 -1.93
C GLU A 360 23.38 -2.56 -0.59
N LEU A 361 22.13 -2.10 -0.50
CA LEU A 361 21.25 -2.37 0.63
C LEU A 361 20.58 -3.76 0.53
N GLY A 362 20.13 -4.26 1.67
CA GLY A 362 19.41 -5.52 1.83
C GLY A 362 19.22 -5.82 3.32
N ASP A 363 18.69 -7.00 3.68
CA ASP A 363 18.43 -7.35 5.10
C ASP A 363 19.70 -7.28 5.97
N PRO A 364 19.75 -6.38 6.99
CA PRO A 364 20.89 -6.29 7.88
C PRO A 364 21.24 -7.58 8.63
N SER A 365 20.27 -8.48 8.80
CA SER A 365 20.50 -9.78 9.44
C SER A 365 21.37 -10.73 8.60
N PHE A 366 21.64 -10.38 7.33
CA PHE A 366 22.42 -11.19 6.38
C PHE A 366 23.63 -10.45 5.79
N LEU A 367 23.84 -9.16 6.10
CA LEU A 367 24.86 -8.31 5.48
C LEU A 367 25.85 -7.71 6.50
N PRO A 368 27.04 -8.33 6.68
CA PRO A 368 28.08 -7.79 7.56
C PRO A 368 28.54 -6.38 7.16
N GLY A 369 28.56 -5.44 8.11
CA GLY A 369 29.02 -4.06 7.89
C GLY A 369 27.96 -3.07 7.38
N ILE A 370 26.74 -3.53 7.11
CA ILE A 370 25.61 -2.72 6.62
C ILE A 370 25.30 -1.49 7.51
N ASP A 371 25.44 -1.59 8.83
CA ASP A 371 25.24 -0.45 9.74
C ASP A 371 26.22 0.71 9.48
N ALA A 372 27.47 0.37 9.14
CA ALA A 372 28.49 1.36 8.80
C ALA A 372 28.27 1.94 7.39
N TYR A 373 27.80 1.12 6.45
CA TYR A 373 27.41 1.56 5.10
C TYR A 373 26.27 2.58 5.16
N GLN A 374 25.18 2.24 5.85
CA GLN A 374 24.02 3.12 6.05
C GLN A 374 24.41 4.42 6.78
N THR A 375 25.16 4.32 7.87
CA THR A 375 25.66 5.49 8.62
C THR A 375 26.53 6.41 7.73
N SER A 376 27.28 5.84 6.78
CA SER A 376 28.02 6.61 5.78
C SER A 376 27.10 7.25 4.74
N MET A 377 26.12 6.51 4.22
CA MET A 377 25.19 6.91 3.15
C MET A 377 24.38 8.18 3.48
N VAL A 378 24.00 8.37 4.75
CA VAL A 378 23.30 9.57 5.24
C VAL A 378 24.21 10.58 5.95
N SER A 379 25.54 10.43 5.85
CA SER A 379 26.49 11.33 6.51
C SER A 379 26.61 12.68 5.79
N ALA A 380 26.92 13.73 6.57
CA ALA A 380 27.18 15.07 6.01
C ALA A 380 28.43 15.11 5.10
N GLN A 381 29.38 14.17 5.30
CA GLN A 381 30.55 14.01 4.43
C GLN A 381 30.12 13.45 3.07
N THR A 382 29.46 12.30 3.02
CA THR A 382 28.98 11.66 1.78
C THR A 382 28.07 12.60 0.99
N ALA A 383 27.17 13.32 1.67
CA ALA A 383 26.34 14.33 1.04
C ALA A 383 27.14 15.49 0.41
N ALA A 384 28.25 15.92 1.03
CA ALA A 384 29.14 16.93 0.46
C ALA A 384 29.99 16.38 -0.72
N GLU A 385 30.43 15.13 -0.63
CA GLU A 385 31.14 14.43 -1.71
C GLU A 385 30.25 14.11 -2.91
N ILE A 386 28.93 13.98 -2.72
CA ILE A 386 27.95 13.87 -3.81
C ILE A 386 27.66 15.25 -4.41
N ARG A 387 27.40 16.28 -3.59
CA ARG A 387 27.20 17.66 -4.08
C ARG A 387 28.36 18.19 -4.93
N SER A 388 29.60 17.73 -4.71
CA SER A 388 30.76 18.14 -5.54
C SER A 388 30.88 17.39 -6.88
N LYS A 389 30.06 16.37 -7.11
CA LYS A 389 29.94 15.61 -8.37
C LYS A 389 28.74 16.07 -9.22
N ILE A 390 27.66 16.50 -8.56
CA ILE A 390 26.47 17.07 -9.22
C ILE A 390 26.87 18.30 -10.05
N SER A 391 26.55 18.27 -11.34
CA SER A 391 26.79 19.40 -12.26
C SER A 391 25.50 20.18 -12.48
N ASP A 392 25.52 21.50 -12.25
CA ASP A 392 24.39 22.40 -12.53
C ASP A 392 24.12 22.58 -14.04
N THR A 393 24.91 21.95 -14.92
CA THR A 393 24.90 22.18 -16.38
C THR A 393 24.83 20.93 -17.26
N GLN A 394 24.80 19.71 -16.69
CA GLN A 394 24.60 18.46 -17.44
C GLN A 394 24.21 17.29 -16.50
N THR A 395 23.46 16.31 -17.03
CA THR A 395 23.41 14.95 -16.47
C THR A 395 24.54 14.09 -17.04
N PHE A 396 24.85 12.96 -16.40
CA PHE A 396 25.79 11.96 -16.89
C PHE A 396 25.09 10.64 -17.26
N ASN A 397 25.83 9.68 -17.80
CA ASN A 397 25.37 8.29 -17.98
C ASN A 397 25.31 7.56 -16.63
N VAL A 398 24.45 6.54 -16.51
CA VAL A 398 24.24 5.78 -15.26
C VAL A 398 25.53 5.30 -14.58
N SER A 399 26.52 4.85 -15.35
CA SER A 399 27.83 4.37 -14.84
C SER A 399 28.67 5.42 -14.10
N TYR A 400 28.23 6.68 -14.08
CA TYR A 400 28.77 7.75 -13.24
C TYR A 400 28.22 7.72 -11.80
N TYR A 401 26.96 7.33 -11.63
CA TYR A 401 26.23 7.30 -10.36
C TYR A 401 26.32 5.91 -9.70
N ASP A 402 26.19 4.85 -10.51
CA ASP A 402 26.53 3.48 -10.12
C ASP A 402 27.66 2.92 -11.01
N PRO A 403 28.92 2.94 -10.54
CA PRO A 403 30.05 2.35 -11.25
C PRO A 403 30.15 0.82 -11.11
N LYS A 404 29.26 0.16 -10.35
CA LYS A 404 29.23 -1.31 -10.20
C LYS A 404 28.29 -2.00 -11.19
N GLY A 405 27.28 -1.30 -11.71
CA GLY A 405 26.30 -1.86 -12.64
C GLY A 405 25.31 -2.82 -11.98
N LEU A 406 24.98 -2.58 -10.71
CA LEU A 406 24.02 -3.37 -9.93
C LEU A 406 22.60 -2.88 -10.16
N GLU A 407 21.63 -3.78 -10.21
CA GLU A 407 20.24 -3.37 -10.43
C GLU A 407 19.57 -2.71 -9.21
N SER A 408 18.73 -1.72 -9.48
CA SER A 408 17.71 -1.21 -8.55
C SER A 408 16.35 -1.70 -9.03
N LEU A 409 15.79 -2.72 -8.37
CA LEU A 409 14.51 -3.32 -8.73
C LEU A 409 13.35 -2.31 -8.59
N GLU A 410 12.48 -2.25 -9.61
CA GLU A 410 11.18 -1.58 -9.52
C GLU A 410 10.20 -2.48 -8.76
N THR A 411 10.07 -2.25 -7.46
CA THR A 411 9.04 -2.87 -6.62
C THR A 411 7.70 -2.16 -6.92
N PRO A 412 6.55 -2.85 -7.08
CA PRO A 412 5.23 -2.24 -7.29
C PRO A 412 4.37 -2.07 -5.99
N GLY A 413 3.03 -2.18 -6.12
CA GLY A 413 1.89 -2.01 -5.19
C GLY A 413 2.10 -1.82 -3.67
N THR A 414 1.25 -1.01 -3.03
CA THR A 414 1.44 -0.61 -1.62
C THR A 414 0.24 0.19 -1.07
N SER A 415 -0.03 0.14 0.24
CA SER A 415 -0.78 1.19 0.96
C SER A 415 0.11 1.93 1.96
N HIS A 416 -0.15 3.21 2.15
CA HIS A 416 0.44 4.01 3.23
C HIS A 416 -0.64 4.47 4.22
N VAL A 417 -0.30 4.55 5.51
CA VAL A 417 -1.17 5.04 6.59
C VAL A 417 -0.33 5.82 7.60
N VAL A 418 -0.83 6.99 8.02
CA VAL A 418 -0.23 7.79 9.11
C VAL A 418 -1.25 8.09 10.20
N THR A 419 -0.79 8.09 11.45
CA THR A 419 -1.60 8.44 12.63
C THR A 419 -0.78 9.21 13.64
N ALA A 420 -1.37 10.20 14.30
CA ALA A 420 -0.77 10.85 15.46
C ALA A 420 -1.85 11.35 16.43
N ASP A 421 -1.50 11.49 17.70
CA ASP A 421 -2.42 11.95 18.75
C ASP A 421 -1.81 13.00 19.69
N HIS A 422 -2.67 13.60 20.51
CA HIS A 422 -2.38 14.64 21.49
C HIS A 422 -1.29 14.30 22.53
N THR A 423 -0.93 13.02 22.71
CA THR A 423 0.17 12.61 23.60
C THR A 423 1.55 12.76 22.96
N GLY A 424 1.61 12.94 21.63
CA GLY A 424 2.85 12.95 20.85
C GLY A 424 3.29 11.57 20.36
N LEU A 425 2.48 10.52 20.55
CA LEU A 425 2.58 9.29 19.79
C LEU A 425 2.26 9.60 18.31
N ALA A 426 3.18 9.25 17.42
CA ALA A 426 3.01 9.41 15.98
C ALA A 426 3.62 8.20 15.26
N ILE A 427 2.92 7.69 14.25
CA ILE A 427 3.27 6.46 13.53
C ILE A 427 3.10 6.69 12.04
N SER A 428 4.08 6.24 11.26
CA SER A 428 4.04 6.25 9.80
C SER A 428 4.34 4.83 9.30
N LEU A 429 3.34 4.20 8.67
CA LEU A 429 3.33 2.78 8.30
C LEU A 429 3.06 2.60 6.81
N THR A 430 3.78 1.69 6.19
CA THR A 430 3.51 1.26 4.82
C THR A 430 3.40 -0.26 4.79
N THR A 431 2.29 -0.77 4.27
CA THR A 431 1.95 -2.20 4.15
C THR A 431 1.83 -2.58 2.68
N THR A 432 2.12 -3.84 2.33
CA THR A 432 1.96 -4.36 0.98
C THR A 432 1.67 -5.86 0.92
N VAL A 433 1.22 -6.33 -0.24
CA VAL A 433 1.30 -7.75 -0.69
C VAL A 433 2.18 -7.88 -1.95
N ASN A 434 3.01 -6.87 -2.21
CA ASN A 434 3.75 -6.57 -3.43
C ASN A 434 2.88 -6.18 -4.66
N LEU A 435 2.69 -7.06 -5.65
CA LEU A 435 1.94 -6.75 -6.88
C LEU A 435 0.44 -6.56 -6.63
N LEU A 436 -0.27 -6.09 -7.66
CA LEU A 436 -1.73 -6.05 -7.62
C LEU A 436 -2.30 -7.47 -7.47
N PHE A 437 -2.96 -7.71 -6.32
CA PHE A 437 -3.46 -9.00 -5.83
C PHE A 437 -2.34 -10.01 -5.49
N GLY A 438 -1.13 -9.53 -5.20
CA GLY A 438 0.02 -10.32 -4.76
C GLY A 438 0.36 -11.45 -5.71
N SER A 439 0.49 -12.68 -5.19
CA SER A 439 0.80 -13.87 -6.01
C SER A 439 -0.37 -14.41 -6.82
N LYS A 440 -1.46 -13.62 -6.96
CA LYS A 440 -2.76 -14.02 -7.53
C LYS A 440 -3.29 -15.32 -6.92
N LEU A 441 -3.02 -15.50 -5.62
CA LEU A 441 -3.48 -16.64 -4.83
C LEU A 441 -4.32 -16.13 -3.66
N VAL A 442 -5.54 -16.63 -3.56
CA VAL A 442 -6.41 -16.42 -2.41
C VAL A 442 -6.69 -17.76 -1.73
N VAL A 443 -6.58 -17.80 -0.40
CA VAL A 443 -6.76 -19.02 0.40
C VAL A 443 -8.27 -19.39 0.44
N PRO A 444 -8.70 -20.55 -0.08
CA PRO A 444 -10.13 -20.85 -0.31
C PRO A 444 -11.02 -20.78 0.93
N GLU A 445 -10.54 -21.24 2.08
CA GLU A 445 -11.33 -21.28 3.31
C GLU A 445 -11.42 -19.91 4.01
N THR A 446 -10.43 -19.03 3.82
CA THR A 446 -10.25 -17.80 4.62
C THR A 446 -10.38 -16.50 3.82
N GLY A 447 -10.29 -16.54 2.50
CA GLY A 447 -10.33 -15.33 1.65
C GLY A 447 -9.11 -14.41 1.81
N VAL A 448 -8.02 -14.89 2.43
CA VAL A 448 -6.74 -14.17 2.54
C VAL A 448 -6.04 -14.20 1.18
N ILE A 449 -5.71 -13.03 0.63
CA ILE A 449 -4.89 -12.89 -0.58
C ILE A 449 -3.42 -12.90 -0.14
N MET A 450 -2.59 -13.73 -0.78
CA MET A 450 -1.19 -13.91 -0.43
C MET A 450 -0.27 -12.98 -1.23
N ASN A 451 0.81 -12.52 -0.60
CA ASN A 451 1.84 -11.70 -1.23
C ASN A 451 2.62 -12.44 -2.34
N ASN A 452 3.29 -11.68 -3.21
CA ASN A 452 4.40 -12.16 -4.05
C ASN A 452 5.75 -11.52 -3.63
N GLU A 453 5.97 -11.32 -2.33
CA GLU A 453 7.10 -10.53 -1.82
C GLU A 453 8.47 -11.13 -2.15
N MET A 454 8.55 -12.42 -2.48
CA MET A 454 9.80 -13.02 -2.97
C MET A 454 10.32 -12.39 -4.27
N ASN A 455 9.45 -11.70 -5.03
CA ASN A 455 9.83 -10.95 -6.23
C ASN A 455 10.78 -9.78 -5.96
N ASP A 456 10.81 -9.27 -4.72
CA ASP A 456 11.68 -8.15 -4.36
C ASP A 456 13.12 -8.61 -4.03
N PHE A 457 13.47 -9.89 -4.24
CA PHE A 457 14.85 -10.39 -4.26
C PHE A 457 15.45 -10.36 -5.68
N SER A 458 16.74 -10.03 -5.80
CA SER A 458 17.48 -10.14 -7.07
C SER A 458 17.72 -11.60 -7.45
N ILE A 459 17.44 -11.98 -8.71
CA ILE A 459 17.53 -13.37 -9.20
C ILE A 459 18.91 -13.63 -9.81
N PRO A 460 19.74 -14.55 -9.29
CA PRO A 460 21.13 -14.71 -9.73
C PRO A 460 21.29 -15.13 -11.19
N GLY A 461 22.11 -14.40 -11.94
CA GLY A 461 22.48 -14.74 -13.32
C GLY A 461 21.43 -14.36 -14.38
N THR A 462 20.32 -13.76 -13.99
CA THR A 462 19.50 -12.95 -14.89
C THR A 462 20.22 -11.63 -15.16
N THR A 463 19.62 -10.75 -15.96
CA THR A 463 20.09 -9.38 -16.20
C THR A 463 18.88 -8.57 -16.60
N ASN A 464 18.61 -7.45 -15.94
CA ASN A 464 17.41 -6.68 -16.24
C ASN A 464 17.43 -6.06 -17.65
N ALA A 465 16.30 -5.52 -18.08
CA ALA A 465 16.10 -4.97 -19.43
C ALA A 465 17.10 -3.88 -19.87
N PHE A 466 17.94 -3.38 -18.95
CA PHE A 466 18.92 -2.32 -19.19
C PHE A 466 20.38 -2.78 -19.03
N GLY A 467 20.62 -4.06 -18.78
CA GLY A 467 21.97 -4.65 -18.72
C GLY A 467 22.63 -4.67 -17.33
N TYR A 468 21.87 -4.41 -16.27
CA TYR A 468 22.40 -4.39 -14.90
C TYR A 468 22.41 -5.80 -14.31
N ILE A 469 23.47 -6.12 -13.57
CA ILE A 469 23.60 -7.41 -12.92
C ILE A 469 22.82 -7.44 -11.60
N PRO A 470 22.19 -8.58 -11.25
CA PRO A 470 21.49 -8.78 -9.99
C PRO A 470 22.34 -8.46 -8.76
N SER A 471 21.78 -7.71 -7.80
CA SER A 471 22.51 -7.32 -6.58
C SER A 471 22.70 -8.49 -5.61
N PRO A 472 23.94 -8.90 -5.28
CA PRO A 472 24.19 -9.99 -4.32
C PRO A 472 23.78 -9.64 -2.89
N ALA A 473 23.72 -8.35 -2.54
CA ALA A 473 23.21 -7.89 -1.25
C ALA A 473 21.75 -8.32 -1.03
N ASN A 474 21.00 -8.48 -2.13
CA ASN A 474 19.58 -8.79 -2.13
C ASN A 474 19.23 -10.15 -2.80
N TYR A 475 20.16 -11.12 -2.83
CA TYR A 475 19.84 -12.50 -3.22
C TYR A 475 18.99 -13.25 -2.17
N VAL A 476 18.18 -14.21 -2.63
CA VAL A 476 17.33 -15.09 -1.81
C VAL A 476 18.15 -15.90 -0.80
N ARG A 477 17.67 -16.00 0.45
CA ARG A 477 18.21 -16.86 1.52
C ARG A 477 17.07 -17.32 2.45
N PRO A 478 17.10 -18.52 3.04
CA PRO A 478 16.16 -18.93 4.09
C PRO A 478 16.05 -17.88 5.20
N GLY A 479 14.82 -17.47 5.56
CA GLY A 479 14.55 -16.54 6.66
C GLY A 479 14.96 -15.08 6.44
N LYS A 480 15.48 -14.73 5.26
CA LYS A 480 15.86 -13.35 4.89
C LYS A 480 14.64 -12.54 4.43
N ARG A 481 14.68 -11.23 4.64
CA ARG A 481 13.70 -10.26 4.10
C ARG A 481 14.21 -9.63 2.79
N PRO A 482 13.37 -9.40 1.78
CA PRO A 482 13.75 -8.71 0.57
C PRO A 482 13.90 -7.20 0.81
N LEU A 483 14.80 -6.56 0.05
CA LEU A 483 14.92 -5.11 -0.04
C LEU A 483 13.57 -4.48 -0.42
N SER A 484 13.35 -3.22 -0.06
CA SER A 484 12.12 -2.51 -0.37
C SER A 484 12.37 -1.07 -0.79
N SER A 485 11.34 -0.47 -1.36
CA SER A 485 11.27 0.97 -1.65
C SER A 485 10.47 1.75 -0.61
N ILE A 486 9.84 1.04 0.33
CA ILE A 486 9.08 1.64 1.44
C ILE A 486 9.98 2.59 2.24
N SER A 487 9.57 3.85 2.40
CA SER A 487 10.31 4.88 3.15
C SER A 487 9.37 5.85 3.88
N PRO A 488 8.77 5.44 5.03
CA PRO A 488 8.04 6.36 5.90
C PRO A 488 9.01 7.26 6.68
N VAL A 489 8.63 8.51 6.90
CA VAL A 489 9.45 9.52 7.61
C VAL A 489 8.61 10.29 8.62
N ILE A 490 9.19 10.51 9.79
CA ILE A 490 8.68 11.44 10.80
C ILE A 490 9.66 12.61 10.93
N VAL A 491 9.10 13.82 11.05
CA VAL A 491 9.84 15.09 11.17
C VAL A 491 9.60 15.69 12.54
N GLU A 492 10.68 16.11 13.20
CA GLU A 492 10.63 16.91 14.42
C GLU A 492 11.36 18.25 14.26
N HIS A 493 10.91 19.28 14.96
CA HIS A 493 11.68 20.51 15.17
C HIS A 493 12.86 20.24 16.12
N LEU A 494 14.10 20.62 15.74
CA LEU A 494 15.29 20.40 16.57
C LEU A 494 15.31 21.20 17.88
N ASN A 495 14.68 22.38 17.89
CA ASN A 495 14.80 23.39 18.94
C ASN A 495 13.54 23.53 19.83
N SER A 496 12.58 22.60 19.71
CA SER A 496 11.30 22.61 20.45
C SER A 496 11.37 21.87 21.79
N THR A 497 10.34 22.04 22.63
CA THR A 497 10.11 21.11 23.76
C THR A 497 9.73 19.73 23.22
N LEU A 498 9.91 18.66 24.01
CA LEU A 498 9.52 17.31 23.60
C LEU A 498 8.03 17.18 23.21
N ALA A 499 7.16 17.94 23.89
CA ALA A 499 5.72 17.98 23.63
C ALA A 499 5.38 18.70 22.31
N ASP A 500 6.26 19.58 21.83
CA ASP A 500 6.08 20.44 20.65
C ASP A 500 7.08 20.09 19.53
N ALA A 501 7.82 18.99 19.70
CA ALA A 501 8.84 18.56 18.76
C ALA A 501 8.24 17.86 17.54
N PHE A 502 7.21 17.02 17.70
CA PHE A 502 6.55 16.36 16.57
C PHE A 502 5.90 17.39 15.63
N TYR A 503 6.33 17.40 14.36
CA TYR A 503 5.79 18.26 13.33
C TYR A 503 5.01 17.50 12.26
N ILE A 504 5.62 16.52 11.57
CA ILE A 504 5.02 15.81 10.41
C ILE A 504 5.19 14.30 10.56
N ALA A 505 4.17 13.53 10.15
CA ALA A 505 4.29 12.13 9.76
C ALA A 505 3.85 11.99 8.30
N VAL A 506 4.71 11.43 7.44
CA VAL A 506 4.46 11.34 5.99
C VAL A 506 5.14 10.13 5.38
N GLY A 507 4.65 9.73 4.22
CA GLY A 507 5.22 8.68 3.39
C GLY A 507 4.37 8.46 2.14
N ALA A 508 4.63 7.37 1.45
CA ALA A 508 3.94 7.04 0.22
C ALA A 508 3.81 5.53 -0.03
N ALA A 509 3.00 5.26 -1.03
CA ALA A 509 2.70 4.01 -1.69
C ALA A 509 2.95 4.15 -3.20
N GLY A 510 2.99 3.03 -3.93
CA GLY A 510 3.35 2.99 -5.35
C GLY A 510 4.81 2.59 -5.57
N GLY A 511 5.31 1.63 -4.80
CA GLY A 511 6.53 0.91 -5.18
C GLY A 511 7.82 1.72 -5.14
N SER A 512 8.67 1.62 -6.16
CA SER A 512 9.91 2.42 -6.27
C SER A 512 9.65 3.92 -6.15
N ARG A 513 8.47 4.38 -6.61
CA ARG A 513 8.07 5.79 -6.57
C ARG A 513 7.81 6.31 -5.15
N ILE A 514 7.72 5.44 -4.15
CA ILE A 514 7.57 5.80 -2.73
C ILE A 514 8.69 6.75 -2.29
N ILE A 515 9.95 6.37 -2.53
CA ILE A 515 11.13 7.14 -2.10
C ILE A 515 11.04 8.56 -2.67
N THR A 516 10.83 8.66 -3.98
CA THR A 516 10.77 9.96 -4.68
C THR A 516 9.56 10.79 -4.27
N ALA A 517 8.40 10.19 -4.01
CA ALA A 517 7.21 10.90 -3.56
C ALA A 517 7.37 11.43 -2.13
N THR A 518 7.90 10.61 -1.20
CA THR A 518 8.17 11.04 0.18
C THR A 518 9.15 12.21 0.23
N ILE A 519 10.25 12.16 -0.54
CA ILE A 519 11.23 13.28 -0.63
C ILE A 519 10.54 14.58 -1.07
N GLN A 520 9.74 14.54 -2.15
CA GLN A 520 9.06 15.72 -2.68
C GLN A 520 8.04 16.28 -1.68
N ASN A 521 7.22 15.43 -1.06
CA ASN A 521 6.25 15.85 -0.06
C ASN A 521 6.94 16.55 1.13
N ILE A 522 8.08 16.04 1.59
CA ILE A 522 8.88 16.65 2.66
C ILE A 522 9.42 18.02 2.21
N MET A 523 9.99 18.13 1.01
CA MET A 523 10.49 19.42 0.49
C MET A 523 9.37 20.46 0.32
N HIS A 524 8.19 20.04 -0.16
CA HIS A 524 7.03 20.93 -0.27
C HIS A 524 6.54 21.44 1.09
N LEU A 525 6.58 20.59 2.13
CA LEU A 525 6.23 20.95 3.50
C LEU A 525 7.30 21.82 4.20
N LEU A 526 8.59 21.53 4.02
CA LEU A 526 9.69 22.13 4.78
C LEU A 526 10.35 23.32 4.08
N ASP A 527 10.56 23.24 2.76
CA ASP A 527 11.16 24.32 1.96
C ASP A 527 10.07 25.19 1.32
N GLY A 528 8.97 24.58 0.87
CA GLY A 528 7.85 25.27 0.22
C GLY A 528 6.85 25.90 1.21
N GLY A 529 6.87 25.51 2.49
CA GLY A 529 5.95 26.00 3.53
C GLY A 529 4.47 25.64 3.31
N MET A 530 4.19 24.65 2.45
CA MET A 530 2.83 24.27 2.04
C MET A 530 2.01 23.62 3.16
N THR A 531 0.69 23.59 3.02
CA THR A 531 -0.15 22.62 3.74
C THR A 531 0.14 21.20 3.28
N THR A 532 -0.22 20.19 4.08
CA THR A 532 -0.14 18.78 3.68
C THR A 532 -1.00 18.52 2.45
N ALA A 533 -2.20 19.10 2.36
CA ALA A 533 -3.07 18.95 1.19
C ALA A 533 -2.44 19.51 -0.10
N GLU A 534 -1.82 20.70 -0.03
CA GLU A 534 -1.09 21.28 -1.17
C GLU A 534 0.16 20.47 -1.54
N ALA A 535 0.95 20.06 -0.55
CA ALA A 535 2.16 19.26 -0.76
C ALA A 535 1.88 17.92 -1.46
N LEU A 536 0.83 17.21 -1.04
CA LEU A 536 0.40 15.97 -1.71
C LEU A 536 -0.13 16.23 -3.13
N ALA A 537 -0.78 17.37 -3.37
CA ALA A 537 -1.36 17.74 -4.66
C ALA A 537 -0.32 18.15 -5.73
N MET A 538 0.90 18.53 -5.34
CA MET A 538 1.95 18.94 -6.28
C MET A 538 2.26 17.84 -7.31
N PRO A 539 2.48 18.18 -8.60
CA PRO A 539 2.85 17.23 -9.63
C PRO A 539 4.25 16.66 -9.37
N ARG A 540 4.45 15.36 -9.60
CA ARG A 540 5.67 14.65 -9.16
C ARG A 540 6.65 14.37 -10.30
N ILE A 541 7.94 14.40 -9.95
CA ILE A 541 9.05 13.80 -10.70
C ILE A 541 9.37 12.41 -10.13
N HIS A 542 10.01 11.56 -10.92
CA HIS A 542 10.64 10.33 -10.45
C HIS A 542 11.73 9.87 -11.42
N ASP A 543 12.95 9.74 -10.91
CA ASP A 543 14.07 8.99 -11.49
C ASP A 543 14.53 7.97 -10.42
N GLN A 544 14.87 6.76 -10.84
CA GLN A 544 15.33 5.63 -9.99
C GLN A 544 16.68 5.06 -10.45
N LEU A 545 17.46 5.88 -11.15
CA LEU A 545 18.70 5.60 -11.88
C LEU A 545 18.55 4.65 -13.09
N VAL A 546 17.74 3.60 -12.99
CA VAL A 546 17.55 2.59 -14.04
C VAL A 546 16.04 2.29 -14.21
N PRO A 547 15.41 2.52 -15.39
CA PRO A 547 15.97 3.06 -16.62
C PRO A 547 16.58 4.46 -16.49
N ALA A 548 17.49 4.79 -17.41
CA ALA A 548 18.11 6.11 -17.55
C ALA A 548 17.10 7.14 -18.11
N GLN A 549 16.10 7.50 -17.30
CA GLN A 549 15.05 8.46 -17.65
C GLN A 549 14.46 9.09 -16.39
N VAL A 550 14.19 10.39 -16.48
CA VAL A 550 13.39 11.11 -15.50
C VAL A 550 11.94 11.13 -15.99
N SER A 551 11.01 10.75 -15.11
CA SER A 551 9.57 10.72 -15.40
C SER A 551 8.82 11.83 -14.69
N PHE A 552 7.94 12.51 -15.41
CA PHE A 552 7.14 13.65 -14.93
C PHE A 552 5.64 13.38 -15.10
N GLU A 553 4.83 13.66 -14.07
CA GLU A 553 3.36 13.66 -14.23
C GLU A 553 2.92 14.76 -15.21
N TYR A 554 1.90 14.50 -16.05
CA TYR A 554 1.41 15.42 -17.11
C TYR A 554 1.05 16.87 -16.68
N ALA A 555 0.98 17.16 -15.38
CA ALA A 555 0.71 18.50 -14.83
C ALA A 555 1.98 19.27 -14.43
N PHE A 556 3.18 18.69 -14.61
CA PHE A 556 4.45 19.37 -14.34
C PHE A 556 4.74 20.49 -15.36
N ASP A 557 5.53 21.48 -14.97
CA ASP A 557 5.81 22.63 -15.82
C ASP A 557 6.72 22.31 -17.02
N ASN A 558 6.27 22.71 -18.22
CA ASN A 558 6.95 22.46 -19.48
C ASN A 558 8.29 23.21 -19.62
N ALA A 559 8.47 24.37 -18.99
CA ALA A 559 9.74 25.10 -19.06
C ALA A 559 10.81 24.44 -18.16
N THR A 560 10.39 23.88 -17.03
CA THR A 560 11.24 23.07 -16.15
C THR A 560 11.67 21.77 -16.83
N THR A 561 10.74 21.04 -17.47
CA THR A 561 11.10 19.82 -18.23
C THR A 561 11.97 20.12 -19.45
N ALA A 562 11.73 21.24 -20.14
CA ALA A 562 12.59 21.67 -21.25
C ALA A 562 14.02 21.97 -20.77
N PHE A 563 14.17 22.65 -19.63
CA PHE A 563 15.47 22.90 -19.02
C PHE A 563 16.24 21.61 -18.70
N LEU A 564 15.61 20.61 -18.03
CA LEU A 564 16.29 19.33 -17.80
C LEU A 564 16.67 18.63 -19.11
N SER A 565 15.84 18.72 -20.16
CA SER A 565 16.18 18.18 -21.49
C SER A 565 17.35 18.92 -22.15
N GLU A 566 17.50 20.25 -21.95
CA GLU A 566 18.66 21.03 -22.38
C GLU A 566 19.95 20.64 -21.63
N LEU A 567 19.82 20.19 -20.37
CA LEU A 567 20.93 19.58 -19.60
C LEU A 567 21.20 18.11 -19.99
N GLY A 568 20.48 17.56 -20.98
CA GLY A 568 20.65 16.22 -21.50
C GLY A 568 19.82 15.12 -20.84
N ALA A 569 18.90 15.46 -19.94
CA ALA A 569 18.04 14.47 -19.28
C ALA A 569 17.04 13.84 -20.28
N ASN A 570 16.86 12.53 -20.18
CA ASN A 570 15.89 11.78 -20.96
C ASN A 570 14.49 11.93 -20.32
N VAL A 571 13.78 12.99 -20.72
CA VAL A 571 12.47 13.36 -20.17
C VAL A 571 11.37 12.45 -20.69
N THR A 572 10.65 11.80 -19.77
CA THR A 572 9.46 10.99 -20.04
C THR A 572 8.24 11.52 -19.30
N TRP A 573 7.05 11.31 -19.85
CA TRP A 573 5.79 11.85 -19.34
C TRP A 573 4.83 10.72 -18.96
N VAL A 574 4.32 10.76 -17.72
CA VAL A 574 3.45 9.72 -17.15
C VAL A 574 2.10 10.30 -16.69
N ALA A 575 1.09 9.44 -16.66
CA ALA A 575 -0.20 9.77 -16.05
C ALA A 575 -0.05 9.95 -14.54
N PRO A 576 -0.78 10.90 -13.92
CA PRO A 576 -0.74 11.05 -12.47
C PRO A 576 -1.33 9.83 -11.76
N GLY A 577 -0.82 9.53 -10.57
CA GLY A 577 -1.34 8.46 -9.70
C GLY A 577 -0.52 7.18 -9.66
N GLN A 578 0.68 7.17 -10.27
CA GLN A 578 1.65 6.07 -10.13
C GLN A 578 2.33 6.02 -8.74
N SER A 579 2.10 7.03 -7.90
CA SER A 579 2.40 7.00 -6.46
C SER A 579 1.22 7.61 -5.71
N THR A 580 0.96 7.13 -4.50
CA THR A 580 -0.14 7.60 -3.66
C THR A 580 0.38 7.90 -2.26
N ALA A 581 0.23 9.14 -1.79
CA ALA A 581 0.88 9.60 -0.56
C ALA A 581 -0.14 10.04 0.50
N GLN A 582 0.20 9.80 1.77
CA GLN A 582 -0.62 10.16 2.91
C GLN A 582 0.25 10.96 3.89
N GLY A 583 -0.35 11.94 4.55
CA GLY A 583 0.40 12.79 5.47
C GLY A 583 -0.48 13.44 6.52
N LEU A 584 0.16 13.78 7.63
CA LEU A 584 -0.39 14.68 8.63
C LEU A 584 0.71 15.53 9.24
N ARG A 585 0.32 16.68 9.77
CA ARG A 585 1.17 17.56 10.57
C ARG A 585 0.43 18.10 11.78
N ARG A 586 1.18 18.47 12.82
CA ARG A 586 0.67 19.19 13.98
C ARG A 586 1.04 20.67 13.85
N LEU A 587 0.07 21.55 14.08
CA LEU A 587 0.22 23.00 13.99
C LEU A 587 0.69 23.59 15.33
N GLU A 588 1.11 24.86 15.34
CA GLU A 588 1.64 25.55 16.54
C GLU A 588 0.62 25.68 17.68
N ASP A 589 -0.68 25.71 17.36
CA ASP A 589 -1.78 25.68 18.34
C ASP A 589 -2.06 24.26 18.90
N GLY A 590 -1.40 23.25 18.33
CA GLY A 590 -1.58 21.84 18.67
C GLY A 590 -2.77 21.16 17.98
N MET A 591 -3.42 21.78 16.98
CA MET A 591 -4.35 21.08 16.09
C MET A 591 -3.60 20.15 15.12
N PHE A 592 -4.28 19.12 14.64
CA PHE A 592 -3.77 18.27 13.55
C PHE A 592 -4.41 18.65 12.20
N GLU A 593 -3.55 18.81 11.21
CA GLU A 593 -3.91 18.88 9.79
C GLU A 593 -3.53 17.54 9.15
N ALA A 594 -4.45 16.90 8.42
CA ALA A 594 -4.21 15.63 7.74
C ALA A 594 -4.75 15.70 6.31
N ALA A 595 -4.07 15.04 5.38
CA ALA A 595 -4.53 14.94 4.00
C ALA A 595 -4.20 13.56 3.41
N GLY A 596 -5.10 13.11 2.54
CA GLY A 596 -4.91 11.93 1.71
C GLY A 596 -4.55 12.30 0.27
N GLU A 597 -4.21 11.30 -0.53
CA GLU A 597 -3.79 11.45 -1.92
C GLU A 597 -4.94 11.97 -2.80
N PRO A 598 -4.89 13.20 -3.35
CA PRO A 598 -5.94 13.72 -4.22
C PRO A 598 -6.08 12.98 -5.57
N ARG A 599 -5.14 12.09 -5.90
CA ARG A 599 -5.21 11.17 -7.07
C ARG A 599 -5.99 9.87 -6.78
N GLN A 600 -6.29 9.56 -5.52
CA GLN A 600 -7.19 8.48 -5.11
C GLN A 600 -8.55 9.08 -4.76
N SER A 601 -9.62 8.58 -5.37
CA SER A 601 -10.98 9.15 -5.22
C SER A 601 -11.55 8.96 -3.82
N ASN A 602 -11.13 7.87 -3.14
CA ASN A 602 -11.58 7.48 -1.81
C ASN A 602 -10.59 7.82 -0.67
N SER A 603 -9.44 8.45 -0.95
CA SER A 603 -8.46 8.75 0.11
C SER A 603 -8.87 9.95 0.95
N ALA A 604 -8.63 9.88 2.27
CA ALA A 604 -8.93 10.97 3.19
C ALA A 604 -7.88 11.09 4.30
N GLY A 605 -7.58 12.34 4.67
CA GLY A 605 -6.94 12.69 5.92
C GLY A 605 -7.99 13.28 6.86
N ASN A 606 -8.33 12.57 7.92
CA ASN A 606 -9.34 12.94 8.88
C ASN A 606 -8.68 13.30 10.22
N ALA A 607 -8.74 14.57 10.60
CA ALA A 607 -8.60 15.01 12.00
C ALA A 607 -9.97 15.02 12.69
N LYS A 608 -10.02 15.21 14.02
CA LYS A 608 -11.28 15.28 14.80
C LYS A 608 -12.13 16.52 14.44
N HIS A 609 -12.81 16.52 13.30
CA HIS A 609 -13.86 17.48 12.96
C HIS A 609 -15.23 16.81 13.18
N LEU A 610 -16.19 17.52 13.79
CA LEU A 610 -17.60 17.10 13.74
C LEU A 610 -18.20 17.59 12.42
N GLU A 611 -19.01 16.75 11.75
CA GLU A 611 -19.70 17.13 10.52
C GLU A 611 -20.73 18.26 10.75
N CYS A 612 -20.94 19.13 9.75
CA CYS A 612 -22.27 19.47 9.21
C CYS A 612 -22.26 20.64 8.19
N THR A 613 -21.84 20.42 6.94
CA THR A 613 -22.23 21.28 5.78
C THR A 613 -22.45 20.51 4.47
N ALA A 614 -23.00 19.30 4.54
CA ALA A 614 -23.47 18.55 3.36
C ALA A 614 -24.77 19.15 2.76
N SER A 615 -24.72 20.39 2.26
CA SER A 615 -25.86 21.06 1.60
C SER A 615 -25.46 22.28 0.76
N LEU A 616 -24.94 22.07 -0.47
CA LEU A 616 -25.18 22.96 -1.63
C LEU A 616 -24.59 22.43 -2.96
N ARG A 617 -25.10 21.33 -3.51
CA ARG A 617 -24.90 20.93 -4.93
C ARG A 617 -25.92 19.87 -5.39
N LEU A 618 -27.14 20.30 -5.74
CA LEU A 618 -28.04 19.70 -6.77
C LEU A 618 -29.42 20.39 -6.73
N ALA A 619 -29.60 21.45 -7.52
CA ALA A 619 -30.89 22.15 -7.62
C ALA A 619 -31.03 22.92 -8.95
N THR A 620 -30.98 22.22 -10.09
CA THR A 620 -31.22 22.81 -11.41
C THR A 620 -32.14 21.95 -12.24
N ARG A 621 -33.29 22.52 -12.63
CA ARG A 621 -34.32 21.96 -13.53
C ARG A 621 -35.10 20.78 -12.93
N GLU A 622 -36.38 20.59 -13.23
CA GLU A 622 -37.35 21.43 -13.93
C GLU A 622 -38.75 20.97 -13.52
N HIS A 623 -39.69 21.87 -13.25
CA HIS A 623 -41.05 21.79 -13.79
C HIS A 623 -41.82 23.10 -13.56
N SER A 624 -42.79 23.36 -14.44
CA SER A 624 -43.58 24.59 -14.46
C SER A 624 -44.93 24.40 -13.78
N GLN A 625 -45.44 25.44 -13.13
CA GLN A 625 -46.80 25.90 -13.43
C GLN A 625 -47.07 27.35 -13.03
N THR A 626 -47.99 27.93 -13.79
CA THR A 626 -48.45 29.32 -13.76
C THR A 626 -49.18 29.71 -12.47
N ARG A 627 -48.96 30.96 -12.02
CA ARG A 627 -50.07 31.91 -11.80
C ARG A 627 -49.61 33.37 -11.77
N VAL A 628 -50.54 34.25 -12.16
CA VAL A 628 -50.42 35.72 -12.23
C VAL A 628 -50.81 36.33 -10.88
N TRP A 629 -50.20 37.46 -10.47
CA TRP A 629 -50.87 38.65 -9.87
C TRP A 629 -49.87 39.83 -9.69
N TYR A 630 -50.18 40.97 -10.30
CA TYR A 630 -49.73 42.34 -9.93
C TYR A 630 -50.78 42.93 -8.94
N PRO A 631 -50.64 44.10 -8.22
CA PRO A 631 -50.09 45.38 -8.73
C PRO A 631 -49.51 46.42 -7.70
N ILE A 632 -49.20 47.65 -8.21
CA ILE A 632 -49.13 49.00 -7.55
C ILE A 632 -47.84 49.51 -6.84
N ARG A 633 -47.09 50.34 -7.60
CA ARG A 633 -46.52 51.72 -7.35
C ARG A 633 -46.03 52.23 -5.97
N SER A 634 -44.79 52.75 -5.97
CA SER A 634 -44.37 54.19 -5.82
C SER A 634 -42.84 54.29 -6.16
N VAL A 635 -42.25 55.22 -6.94
CA VAL A 635 -42.29 56.72 -7.07
C VAL A 635 -41.75 57.39 -5.79
N THR A 636 -40.63 58.14 -5.73
CA THR A 636 -39.97 59.15 -6.61
C THR A 636 -38.50 58.81 -6.99
N GLN A 637 -37.88 59.29 -8.09
CA GLN A 637 -37.30 60.63 -8.38
C GLN A 637 -36.31 61.17 -7.29
N ASN A 638 -35.16 61.82 -7.59
CA ASN A 638 -34.86 62.64 -8.79
C ASN A 638 -33.34 62.89 -9.12
N THR A 639 -33.02 63.07 -10.42
CA THR A 639 -32.02 64.00 -11.07
C THR A 639 -30.58 64.22 -10.54
N MET A 640 -29.50 63.93 -11.32
CA MET A 640 -28.75 64.82 -12.30
C MET A 640 -27.66 65.76 -11.67
N MET A 641 -26.60 66.29 -12.34
CA MET A 641 -26.05 66.20 -13.72
C MET A 641 -24.58 66.75 -13.80
N ARG A 642 -23.78 66.29 -14.80
CA ARG A 642 -22.74 67.07 -15.57
C ARG A 642 -21.46 67.53 -14.81
N ARG A 643 -20.33 68.00 -15.40
CA ARG A 643 -19.81 68.29 -16.78
C ARG A 643 -18.25 68.44 -16.70
N ASP A 644 -17.39 68.60 -17.73
CA ASP A 644 -17.35 68.41 -19.20
C ASP A 644 -15.86 68.43 -19.68
N ARG A 645 -15.51 67.77 -20.81
CA ARG A 645 -14.31 68.02 -21.69
C ARG A 645 -12.89 67.78 -21.08
N HIS A 646 -11.80 67.46 -21.82
CA HIS A 646 -11.48 67.35 -23.27
C HIS A 646 -10.20 66.43 -23.44
N LYS A 647 -9.52 66.17 -24.58
CA LYS A 647 -9.51 66.70 -25.98
C LYS A 647 -9.08 65.62 -27.05
N ALA A 648 -8.32 66.06 -28.06
CA ALA A 648 -7.77 65.43 -29.29
C ALA A 648 -6.34 64.85 -29.12
N SER A 649 -5.75 64.00 -30.01
CA SER A 649 -6.25 63.36 -31.27
C SER A 649 -5.32 62.29 -31.90
N ARG A 650 -5.93 61.29 -32.59
CA ARG A 650 -5.50 60.58 -33.84
C ARG A 650 -4.24 59.67 -33.77
N ALA A 651 -4.10 58.62 -34.61
CA ALA A 651 -4.83 58.21 -35.83
C ALA A 651 -5.13 56.67 -35.85
N SER A 652 -6.35 56.21 -36.19
CA SER A 652 -6.82 55.69 -37.52
C SER A 652 -6.32 54.28 -37.90
N LYS A 653 -7.10 53.27 -38.36
CA LYS A 653 -8.49 53.13 -38.87
C LYS A 653 -9.08 51.77 -38.35
N GLN A 654 -10.36 51.61 -37.96
CA GLN A 654 -11.57 51.28 -38.77
C GLN A 654 -11.41 50.07 -39.73
N GLN A 655 -12.31 49.07 -39.86
CA GLN A 655 -13.67 48.78 -39.31
C GLN A 655 -13.94 47.23 -39.39
N VAL A 656 -14.70 46.53 -38.52
CA VAL A 656 -16.20 46.39 -38.39
C VAL A 656 -16.87 45.82 -39.67
N ASN A 657 -17.76 44.80 -39.69
CA ASN A 657 -18.18 43.74 -38.74
C ASN A 657 -19.09 42.68 -39.47
N CYS A 658 -19.37 41.55 -38.80
CA CYS A 658 -20.57 40.67 -38.90
C CYS A 658 -20.96 39.91 -40.20
N ILE A 659 -21.26 38.62 -40.03
CA ILE A 659 -22.32 37.73 -40.63
C ILE A 659 -21.96 36.31 -40.12
N THR A 660 -22.76 35.51 -39.40
CA THR A 660 -24.18 35.08 -39.43
C THR A 660 -24.45 33.82 -40.28
N PHE A 661 -24.74 32.71 -39.58
CA PHE A 661 -25.38 31.43 -39.98
C PHE A 661 -25.79 31.18 -41.46
N LEU A 662 -25.45 29.99 -41.98
CA LEU A 662 -26.44 28.96 -42.40
C LEU A 662 -25.81 27.59 -42.74
N THR A 663 -26.62 26.59 -43.15
CA THR A 663 -26.23 25.16 -43.23
C THR A 663 -26.68 24.45 -44.53
N ARG A 664 -26.19 23.21 -44.71
CA ARG A 664 -26.66 22.10 -45.60
C ARG A 664 -26.11 21.93 -47.04
N SER A 665 -25.33 20.85 -47.19
CA SER A 665 -25.45 19.74 -48.17
C SER A 665 -25.24 19.91 -49.69
N ARG A 666 -24.40 19.03 -50.27
CA ARG A 666 -24.71 18.22 -51.49
C ARG A 666 -23.72 17.06 -51.67
N ALA A 667 -23.95 16.15 -52.64
CA ALA A 667 -23.20 14.89 -52.79
C ALA A 667 -23.12 14.35 -54.23
N ARG A 668 -22.16 13.42 -54.46
CA ARG A 668 -21.96 12.46 -55.57
C ARG A 668 -21.64 12.98 -57.00
N ARG A 669 -20.47 12.54 -57.52
CA ARG A 669 -20.21 11.71 -58.74
C ARG A 669 -18.77 12.00 -59.28
N MET A 670 -18.14 11.21 -60.16
CA MET A 670 -17.88 9.75 -60.32
C MET A 670 -16.94 9.58 -61.57
N THR A 671 -16.54 8.35 -61.95
CA THR A 671 -15.70 7.97 -63.12
C THR A 671 -14.19 8.29 -62.97
N ASN A 672 -13.23 7.49 -63.43
CA ASN A 672 -13.20 6.15 -64.08
C ASN A 672 -11.80 5.51 -63.86
N ALA A 673 -11.47 4.24 -64.09
CA ALA A 673 -12.15 3.04 -64.65
C ALA A 673 -11.69 1.77 -63.83
N GLN A 674 -11.57 0.48 -64.24
CA GLN A 674 -11.70 -0.20 -65.55
C GLN A 674 -12.31 -1.64 -65.44
N HIS A 675 -11.61 -2.71 -65.84
CA HIS A 675 -12.08 -4.12 -65.95
C HIS A 675 -11.03 -5.10 -65.35
N ALA A 676 -11.28 -6.39 -65.06
CA ALA A 676 -12.38 -7.33 -65.44
C ALA A 676 -12.55 -8.45 -64.34
N ILE A 677 -13.74 -9.02 -64.04
CA ILE A 677 -14.37 -10.26 -64.62
C ILE A 677 -13.55 -11.56 -64.37
N ASN A 678 -14.04 -12.74 -63.92
CA ASN A 678 -15.32 -13.33 -63.38
C ASN A 678 -15.01 -14.79 -62.89
N THR A 679 -15.79 -15.66 -62.20
CA THR A 679 -17.02 -15.63 -61.33
C THR A 679 -17.25 -17.03 -60.70
N GLY A 680 -17.69 -17.11 -59.43
CA GLY A 680 -18.35 -18.32 -58.83
C GLY A 680 -17.45 -19.49 -58.39
N GLU A 681 -17.92 -20.57 -57.75
CA GLU A 681 -19.15 -20.81 -56.95
C GLU A 681 -19.07 -22.18 -56.21
N LYS A 682 -19.97 -22.44 -55.25
CA LYS A 682 -20.44 -23.77 -54.73
C LYS A 682 -19.53 -24.70 -53.86
N CYS A 683 -19.91 -24.77 -52.57
CA CYS A 683 -20.43 -25.95 -51.83
C CYS A 683 -19.60 -27.23 -51.54
N HIS A 684 -19.76 -27.71 -50.28
CA HIS A 684 -19.86 -29.13 -49.84
C HIS A 684 -18.55 -29.98 -49.84
N GLN A 685 -18.41 -31.07 -49.03
CA GLN A 685 -19.11 -31.55 -47.82
C GLN A 685 -18.21 -32.59 -47.08
N ARG A 686 -18.18 -32.56 -45.73
CA ARG A 686 -17.74 -33.70 -44.85
C ARG A 686 -16.25 -34.13 -45.10
N GLN A 687 -15.64 -35.15 -44.48
CA GLN A 687 -16.07 -36.18 -43.50
C GLN A 687 -14.87 -36.67 -42.64
N THR A 688 -15.11 -36.96 -41.35
CA THR A 688 -14.40 -37.93 -40.44
C THR A 688 -12.86 -38.16 -40.49
N ASN A 689 -12.20 -37.95 -39.34
CA ASN A 689 -11.58 -38.97 -38.45
C ASN A 689 -11.07 -40.32 -39.01
N PRO A 690 -10.10 -41.02 -38.34
CA PRO A 690 -9.05 -40.60 -37.38
C PRO A 690 -7.71 -41.41 -37.49
N CYS A 691 -6.92 -41.43 -36.40
CA CYS A 691 -5.98 -42.49 -35.94
C CYS A 691 -4.53 -42.61 -36.48
N SER A 692 -3.60 -42.33 -35.55
CA SER A 692 -2.43 -43.13 -35.10
C SER A 692 -1.38 -43.71 -36.08
N LYS A 693 -0.10 -43.55 -35.70
CA LYS A 693 0.73 -44.67 -35.15
C LYS A 693 2.07 -44.23 -34.55
N GLU A 694 2.59 -45.07 -33.66
CA GLU A 694 3.96 -45.04 -33.14
C GLU A 694 4.93 -45.79 -34.08
N THR A 695 6.23 -45.46 -34.03
CA THR A 695 7.33 -46.42 -34.27
C THR A 695 8.56 -46.03 -33.44
N GLN A 696 9.45 -46.98 -33.13
CA GLN A 696 10.53 -46.84 -32.14
C GLN A 696 11.96 -46.95 -32.73
N TYR A 697 12.94 -46.58 -31.89
CA TYR A 697 14.36 -47.03 -31.84
C TYR A 697 15.36 -46.77 -32.99
N ALA A 698 16.47 -46.09 -32.64
CA ALA A 698 17.86 -46.47 -32.98
C ALA A 698 18.86 -45.78 -32.01
N HIS A 699 20.10 -46.28 -31.91
CA HIS A 699 21.13 -45.84 -30.94
C HIS A 699 22.48 -45.52 -31.62
N MET A 700 23.08 -44.36 -31.30
CA MET A 700 24.54 -44.13 -31.09
C MET A 700 25.56 -44.32 -32.28
N PRO A 701 26.84 -43.84 -32.17
CA PRO A 701 27.24 -42.45 -31.92
C PRO A 701 28.24 -41.88 -33.00
N PRO A 702 29.47 -41.32 -32.75
CA PRO A 702 29.79 -39.95 -33.19
C PRO A 702 31.06 -39.79 -34.06
N LEU A 703 31.37 -38.56 -34.48
CA LEU A 703 32.69 -38.17 -35.04
C LEU A 703 33.06 -36.71 -34.71
N SER A 704 34.35 -36.35 -34.84
CA SER A 704 34.94 -35.13 -34.28
C SER A 704 35.92 -34.40 -35.21
N ILE A 705 36.17 -33.10 -34.93
CA ILE A 705 37.33 -32.27 -35.30
C ILE A 705 37.34 -31.12 -34.26
N LYS A 706 38.26 -31.08 -33.30
CA LYS A 706 39.65 -30.57 -33.34
C LYS A 706 39.79 -29.04 -33.53
N ALA A 707 40.09 -28.35 -32.44
CA ALA A 707 40.87 -27.12 -32.39
C ALA A 707 42.21 -27.38 -31.67
N ALA A 708 43.21 -26.50 -31.80
CA ALA A 708 44.59 -26.77 -31.36
C ALA A 708 45.05 -25.90 -30.17
N ASN A 709 45.98 -26.43 -29.38
CA ASN A 709 46.55 -25.77 -28.19
C ASN A 709 47.55 -24.66 -28.53
N ALA A 710 47.59 -23.62 -27.69
CA ALA A 710 48.81 -22.87 -27.38
C ALA A 710 48.75 -22.34 -25.94
N ALA A 711 49.72 -22.70 -25.10
CA ALA A 711 49.93 -22.15 -23.76
C ALA A 711 51.43 -22.20 -23.42
N PRO A 712 51.99 -21.11 -22.88
CA PRO A 712 52.78 -21.18 -21.64
C PRO A 712 52.64 -19.90 -20.77
N SER A 713 53.12 -19.78 -19.53
CA SER A 713 53.38 -20.73 -18.41
C SER A 713 53.89 -19.95 -17.19
N HIS A 714 53.51 -20.34 -15.96
CA HIS A 714 54.12 -19.96 -14.65
C HIS A 714 54.45 -18.47 -14.33
N HIS A 715 53.90 -17.92 -13.23
CA HIS A 715 54.63 -17.89 -11.93
C HIS A 715 53.83 -17.36 -10.71
N SER A 716 54.06 -18.07 -9.59
CA SER A 716 54.01 -17.75 -8.15
C SER A 716 53.62 -16.36 -7.58
N GLN A 717 52.86 -16.44 -6.47
CA GLN A 717 52.95 -15.66 -5.20
C GLN A 717 52.78 -14.13 -5.23
N ALA A 718 51.62 -13.69 -4.72
CA ALA A 718 51.50 -12.77 -3.58
C ALA A 718 50.23 -13.13 -2.80
#